data_AF-A0AAU9LP86-F1
#
_entry.id   AF-A0AAU9LP86-F1
#
_cell.length_a   1.000
_cell.length_b   1.000
_cell.length_c   1.000
_cell.angle_alpha   90.00
_cell.angle_beta   90.00
_cell.angle_gamma   90.00
#
_symmetry.space_group_name_H-M   'P 1'
#
loop_
_entity.id
_entity.type
_entity.pdbx_description
1 polymer ?
#
loop_
_entity_poly.entity_id
_entity_poly.type
_entity_poly.pdbx_seq_one_letter_code
_entity_poly.pdbx_strand_id
1 'polypeptide(L)'
;MGDTPNRSSLERSNDVIIMQTDMIPFKPKRSLKPSVPVRALPAPSQFNRLDETDLKDAMALGLLLKDLPVNHDASAPEYGVVYEKNGGNRDSGCGAFTFSSQRLLQERCKEFAMRRGFQLFVSGSSTRPNGGGNVKYRCKKLHDQQFFDSSTPVSELHCPFYINGYGKDQHWKITQACFLHNHYKFIGWRSALASKSKSRSVLGINGSRIPPPSIATTVDPEMPIAVAKTAVVMLENQENAPLQLPVLSVEQEALAAKDTEIATSMQSQQVKAQRNTTMSMKAFCRVVVDEVNNYPASNLLMSKLDGKMIRRILLRQGYTINHMMSSRIKRHLQDERITKVRTSFQKLREYLRVVSEKNPGSLFRFEKRDDGAFSRVLFIPNAMLNAVKYCRKIVSLDHITQGDELSETPLGKLDYDENDDMICGVYLKASIKDFNDEVITFALALVAEENKLAWEWFLHGLQCTEVTDWNEYTVIAGRARGLQTAIQTVWPGASLHFCMRRVVEDELMVIKKIPMTPDKKQSIFDLARSDSETKFNTLREALVHTNEAAVAYLDELDRKHWVKYAFLAAFQRPTFNELTSDLSMALGSGELFSQHASTSHTKWFGEDPVCSSQPLETYCQYFMKIAENFHQRRQSVKLRPAHELVPLREMQLQQILQGSQRCESIPCANGLYMVRYLGPTRLDIPDSWRHVDLAQWECTCQDWQDQHFPCLHAIHAAELDQRRIDSLYDTKQNSIETYLNCYATSFTPWPMDASPIEPDVSIKTPLDLFFSEVGSGRRKPGPRPKNRKKQVLYQF
;
A
#
# COMPACT_ATOMS: atom_id res chain seq x y z
N MET A 1 62.25 -13.81 -29.29
CA MET A 1 62.97 -13.87 -30.60
C MET A 1 61.89 -13.62 -31.64
N GLY A 2 61.65 -12.38 -32.07
CA GLY A 2 62.49 -11.61 -33.01
C GLY A 2 62.08 -12.04 -34.42
N ASP A 3 61.75 -11.20 -35.40
CA ASP A 3 61.82 -9.76 -35.58
C ASP A 3 60.87 -9.41 -36.76
N THR A 4 60.38 -8.18 -36.78
CA THR A 4 59.93 -7.52 -38.03
C THR A 4 61.17 -7.05 -38.81
N PRO A 5 61.01 -6.65 -40.09
CA PRO A 5 61.40 -5.27 -40.34
C PRO A 5 60.52 -4.48 -41.32
N ASN A 6 60.44 -3.20 -40.95
CA ASN A 6 60.06 -1.99 -41.66
C ASN A 6 61.00 -1.60 -42.82
N ARG A 7 60.47 -0.80 -43.76
CA ARG A 7 60.94 0.54 -44.25
C ARG A 7 60.28 0.83 -45.61
N SER A 8 59.91 2.03 -46.03
CA SER A 8 60.42 3.41 -45.85
C SER A 8 59.38 4.33 -46.52
N SER A 9 58.86 5.47 -46.03
CA SER A 9 59.39 6.68 -45.34
C SER A 9 59.36 7.94 -46.25
N LEU A 10 59.22 9.08 -45.57
CA LEU A 10 59.51 10.49 -45.90
C LEU A 10 58.32 11.41 -46.25
N GLU A 11 58.23 12.67 -45.77
CA GLU A 11 58.63 13.38 -44.54
C GLU A 11 58.32 14.89 -44.73
N ARG A 12 58.37 15.65 -43.61
CA ARG A 12 58.49 17.12 -43.42
C ARG A 12 57.18 17.90 -43.31
N SER A 13 56.76 18.42 -42.14
CA SER A 13 57.36 19.29 -41.08
C SER A 13 57.38 20.78 -41.42
N ASN A 14 56.69 21.60 -40.59
CA ASN A 14 57.25 22.77 -39.90
C ASN A 14 56.23 23.37 -38.91
N ASP A 15 56.67 23.52 -37.66
CA ASP A 15 56.07 24.32 -36.58
C ASP A 15 56.44 25.81 -36.71
N VAL A 16 55.72 26.70 -36.00
CA VAL A 16 56.25 27.71 -35.03
C VAL A 16 55.14 28.69 -34.53
N ILE A 17 54.79 28.56 -33.24
CA ILE A 17 54.74 29.54 -32.11
C ILE A 17 53.83 30.83 -32.13
N ILE A 18 52.86 30.80 -31.19
CA ILE A 18 52.38 31.77 -30.15
C ILE A 18 52.07 33.25 -30.49
N MET A 19 50.85 33.71 -30.15
CA MET A 19 50.56 34.90 -29.30
C MET A 19 49.08 35.01 -28.90
N GLN A 20 48.86 35.50 -27.69
CA GLN A 20 47.61 35.61 -26.92
C GLN A 20 47.22 37.10 -26.84
N THR A 21 45.95 37.49 -27.02
CA THR A 21 45.33 38.69 -26.39
C THR A 21 43.81 38.79 -26.64
N ASP A 22 43.12 39.33 -25.63
CA ASP A 22 41.67 39.45 -25.40
C ASP A 22 40.91 40.40 -26.34
N MET A 23 39.56 40.23 -26.41
CA MET A 23 38.52 41.27 -26.23
C MET A 23 37.10 40.77 -26.62
N ILE A 24 36.10 41.10 -25.81
CA ILE A 24 34.64 40.82 -25.88
C ILE A 24 33.91 42.11 -26.40
N PRO A 25 32.58 42.21 -26.64
CA PRO A 25 31.55 41.48 -27.46
C PRO A 25 30.82 42.39 -28.49
N PHE A 26 29.96 41.85 -29.38
CA PHE A 26 28.73 42.54 -29.85
C PHE A 26 27.63 41.55 -30.32
N LYS A 27 26.37 41.78 -29.92
CA LYS A 27 25.12 41.08 -30.35
C LYS A 27 24.58 41.67 -31.68
N PRO A 28 23.77 40.94 -32.48
CA PRO A 28 22.30 41.19 -32.44
C PRO A 28 21.33 40.00 -32.71
N LYS A 29 20.13 40.18 -32.12
CA LYS A 29 18.73 39.70 -32.23
C LYS A 29 18.22 38.67 -33.29
N ARG A 30 17.52 37.63 -32.75
CA ARG A 30 16.16 37.06 -32.97
C ARG A 30 15.42 37.08 -34.34
N SER A 31 14.95 35.90 -34.77
CA SER A 31 13.62 35.59 -35.36
C SER A 31 13.30 34.07 -35.23
N LEU A 32 12.32 33.68 -34.41
CA LEU A 32 10.94 33.20 -34.70
C LEU A 32 10.82 31.79 -35.36
N LYS A 33 10.18 30.85 -34.64
CA LYS A 33 9.63 29.56 -35.13
C LYS A 33 8.13 29.47 -34.80
N PRO A 34 7.34 28.70 -35.59
CA PRO A 34 5.89 28.90 -35.77
C PRO A 34 4.98 28.24 -34.71
N SER A 35 3.73 28.71 -34.70
CA SER A 35 2.60 28.42 -33.80
C SER A 35 1.64 27.34 -34.34
N VAL A 36 1.02 26.53 -33.46
CA VAL A 36 -0.45 26.35 -33.16
C VAL A 36 -0.69 24.82 -32.98
N PRO A 37 -1.60 24.28 -32.11
CA PRO A 37 -2.79 24.88 -31.52
C PRO A 37 -2.89 24.93 -29.98
N VAL A 38 -3.67 25.94 -29.58
CA VAL A 38 -4.23 26.17 -28.26
C VAL A 38 -5.14 25.00 -27.89
N ARG A 39 -4.64 24.09 -27.06
CA ARG A 39 -5.50 23.22 -26.25
C ARG A 39 -6.04 24.10 -25.12
N ALA A 40 -7.36 24.21 -25.02
CA ALA A 40 -8.04 24.98 -23.98
C ALA A 40 -7.39 24.66 -22.62
N LEU A 41 -6.83 25.69 -21.98
CA LEU A 41 -6.28 25.58 -20.64
C LEU A 41 -7.39 25.07 -19.71
N PRO A 42 -7.12 24.06 -18.87
CA PRO A 42 -8.06 23.69 -17.82
C PRO A 42 -8.28 24.93 -16.94
N ALA A 43 -9.54 25.20 -16.60
CA ALA A 43 -9.91 26.29 -15.70
C ALA A 43 -9.01 26.27 -14.45
N PRO A 44 -8.54 27.43 -13.96
CA PRO A 44 -7.61 27.48 -12.85
C PRO A 44 -8.17 26.69 -11.67
N SER A 45 -7.43 25.64 -11.27
CA SER A 45 -7.71 24.87 -10.07
C SER A 45 -7.79 25.83 -8.87
N GLN A 46 -8.78 25.65 -7.99
CA GLN A 46 -9.09 26.51 -6.84
C GLN A 46 -8.02 26.48 -5.72
N PHE A 47 -6.74 26.36 -6.04
CA PHE A 47 -5.63 26.33 -5.10
C PHE A 47 -4.98 27.68 -4.96
N ASN A 48 -4.83 28.12 -3.70
CA ASN A 48 -4.40 29.45 -3.26
C ASN A 48 -5.45 30.53 -3.52
N ARG A 49 -6.43 30.67 -2.62
CA ARG A 49 -7.37 31.81 -2.70
C ARG A 49 -6.78 33.01 -1.95
N LEU A 50 -6.51 34.09 -2.68
CA LEU A 50 -6.33 35.42 -2.10
C LEU A 50 -7.70 36.06 -1.91
N ASP A 51 -8.13 36.21 -0.65
CA ASP A 51 -9.43 36.80 -0.32
C ASP A 51 -9.29 38.33 -0.20
N GLU A 52 -9.94 39.09 -1.09
CA GLU A 52 -9.91 40.56 -1.03
C GLU A 52 -10.39 41.12 0.31
N THR A 53 -11.25 40.39 1.02
CA THR A 53 -11.74 40.83 2.33
C THR A 53 -10.68 40.64 3.43
N ASP A 54 -9.76 39.68 3.31
CA ASP A 54 -8.60 39.57 4.20
C ASP A 54 -7.68 40.79 4.04
N LEU A 55 -7.43 41.22 2.80
CA LEU A 55 -6.58 42.37 2.52
C LEU A 55 -7.22 43.66 3.06
N LYS A 56 -8.53 43.85 2.85
CA LYS A 56 -9.29 45.00 3.39
C LYS A 56 -9.25 45.05 4.92
N ASP A 57 -9.45 43.93 5.60
CA ASP A 57 -9.40 43.87 7.06
C ASP A 57 -7.98 44.05 7.61
N ALA A 58 -6.96 43.51 6.94
CA ALA A 58 -5.56 43.71 7.31
C ALA A 58 -5.15 45.19 7.16
N MET A 59 -5.62 45.88 6.11
CA MET A 59 -5.44 47.32 5.94
C MET A 59 -6.19 48.13 7.01
N ALA A 60 -7.45 47.77 7.32
CA ALA A 60 -8.25 48.43 8.35
C ALA A 60 -7.65 48.30 9.77
N LEU A 61 -7.00 47.16 10.06
CA LEU A 61 -6.30 46.92 11.32
C LEU A 61 -4.89 47.53 11.38
N GLY A 62 -4.45 48.15 10.28
CA GLY A 62 -3.13 48.76 10.10
C GLY A 62 -1.97 47.76 10.04
N LEU A 63 -2.28 46.49 9.75
CA LEU A 63 -1.29 45.44 9.50
C LEU A 63 -0.70 45.56 8.07
N LEU A 64 -1.41 46.23 7.16
CA LEU A 64 -0.96 46.55 5.80
C LEU A 64 -1.17 48.04 5.47
N LEU A 65 -0.31 48.60 4.61
CA LEU A 65 -0.47 49.93 4.00
C LEU A 65 -1.60 49.92 2.94
N LYS A 66 -2.29 51.06 2.77
CA LYS A 66 -3.48 51.18 1.90
C LYS A 66 -3.19 51.04 0.40
N ASP A 67 -1.99 51.42 -0.05
CA ASP A 67 -1.61 51.48 -1.47
C ASP A 67 -0.53 50.44 -1.84
N LEU A 68 -0.48 49.33 -1.10
CA LEU A 68 0.58 48.32 -1.26
C LEU A 68 0.21 47.33 -2.39
N PRO A 69 1.02 47.20 -3.45
CA PRO A 69 0.69 46.33 -4.58
C PRO A 69 0.79 44.86 -4.15
N VAL A 70 -0.34 44.14 -4.23
CA VAL A 70 -0.38 42.68 -4.06
C VAL A 70 -0.47 42.04 -5.44
N ASN A 71 0.39 41.06 -5.73
CA ASN A 71 0.34 40.37 -7.02
C ASN A 71 -0.90 39.45 -7.08
N HIS A 72 -1.79 39.73 -8.04
CA HIS A 72 -3.04 39.00 -8.27
C HIS A 72 -2.94 37.94 -9.37
N ASP A 73 -1.78 37.81 -10.04
CA ASP A 73 -1.54 36.78 -11.04
C ASP A 73 -1.21 35.44 -10.36
N ALA A 74 -2.15 34.48 -10.45
CA ALA A 74 -2.02 33.15 -9.85
C ALA A 74 -0.84 32.32 -10.41
N SER A 75 -0.27 32.73 -11.54
CA SER A 75 0.91 32.06 -12.15
C SER A 75 2.25 32.62 -11.66
N ALA A 76 2.25 33.73 -10.93
CA ALA A 76 3.47 34.37 -10.44
C ALA A 76 3.94 33.78 -9.10
N PRO A 77 5.27 33.61 -8.88
CA PRO A 77 5.81 33.08 -7.61
C PRO A 77 5.57 34.00 -6.40
N GLU A 78 5.20 35.26 -6.64
CA GLU A 78 4.88 36.26 -5.61
C GLU A 78 3.36 36.44 -5.39
N TYR A 79 2.53 35.55 -5.94
CA TYR A 79 1.08 35.60 -5.79
C TYR A 79 0.67 35.65 -4.31
N GLY A 80 -0.12 36.66 -3.92
CA GLY A 80 -0.61 36.85 -2.55
C GLY A 80 0.48 37.12 -1.48
N VAL A 81 1.72 37.42 -1.89
CA VAL A 81 2.84 37.80 -1.00
C VAL A 81 3.05 39.31 -1.04
N VAL A 82 3.30 39.87 0.14
CA VAL A 82 3.61 41.28 0.36
C VAL A 82 4.95 41.38 1.06
N TYR A 83 5.89 42.16 0.52
CA TYR A 83 7.23 42.36 1.09
C TYR A 83 7.62 43.84 1.12
N GLU A 84 8.42 44.23 2.11
CA GLU A 84 8.90 45.61 2.36
C GLU A 84 9.54 46.29 1.13
N LYS A 85 10.17 45.52 0.23
CA LYS A 85 10.87 46.02 -0.98
C LYS A 85 9.94 46.42 -2.14
N ASN A 86 8.66 45.99 -2.12
CA ASN A 86 7.66 46.27 -3.16
C ASN A 86 6.58 47.24 -2.62
N GLY A 87 7.01 48.40 -2.10
CA GLY A 87 6.10 49.50 -1.70
C GLY A 87 6.00 49.77 -0.19
N GLY A 88 6.80 49.12 0.66
CA GLY A 88 6.91 49.45 2.09
C GLY A 88 7.93 50.54 2.39
N ASN A 89 7.86 51.16 3.57
CA ASN A 89 8.87 52.11 4.05
C ASN A 89 9.82 51.45 5.06
N ARG A 90 11.10 51.85 5.10
CA ARG A 90 12.12 51.34 6.03
C ARG A 90 11.74 51.49 7.51
N ASP A 91 10.88 52.44 7.86
CA ASP A 91 10.48 52.66 9.25
C ASP A 91 9.21 51.90 9.66
N SER A 92 8.25 51.73 8.74
CA SER A 92 6.94 51.09 9.01
C SER A 92 6.80 49.67 8.43
N GLY A 93 7.72 49.25 7.57
CA GLY A 93 7.67 47.96 6.86
C GLY A 93 6.50 47.91 5.88
N CYS A 94 5.77 46.80 5.90
CA CYS A 94 4.53 46.61 5.14
C CYS A 94 3.28 47.15 5.87
N GLY A 95 3.38 47.49 7.16
CA GLY A 95 2.26 47.90 8.00
C GLY A 95 2.06 49.41 8.05
N ALA A 96 0.82 49.83 8.33
CA ALA A 96 0.50 51.24 8.58
C ALA A 96 0.84 51.66 10.02
N PHE A 97 0.91 50.71 10.96
CA PHE A 97 1.25 50.95 12.37
C PHE A 97 2.56 50.27 12.76
N THR A 98 3.36 50.97 13.58
CA THR A 98 4.46 50.40 14.35
C THR A 98 3.98 50.12 15.77
N PHE A 99 4.47 49.04 16.37
CA PHE A 99 4.03 48.57 17.69
C PHE A 99 5.16 48.72 18.70
N SER A 100 4.85 49.20 19.90
CA SER A 100 5.86 49.41 20.96
C SER A 100 6.40 48.09 21.56
N SER A 101 5.77 46.95 21.26
CA SER A 101 6.21 45.63 21.72
C SER A 101 5.74 44.49 20.81
N GLN A 102 6.44 43.36 20.88
CA GLN A 102 6.05 42.12 20.19
C GLN A 102 4.63 41.66 20.57
N ARG A 103 4.24 41.86 21.84
CA ARG A 103 2.94 41.46 22.37
C ARG A 103 1.80 42.24 21.70
N LEU A 104 1.96 43.54 21.51
CA LEU A 104 0.94 44.37 20.84
C LEU A 104 0.79 43.99 19.36
N LEU A 105 1.90 43.71 18.67
CA LEU A 105 1.86 43.17 17.30
C LEU A 105 1.13 41.81 17.27
N GLN A 106 1.40 40.94 18.25
CA GLN A 106 0.73 39.64 18.37
C GLN A 106 -0.78 39.78 18.60
N GLU A 107 -1.19 40.70 19.49
CA GLU A 107 -2.60 40.96 19.79
C GLU A 107 -3.35 41.46 18.54
N ARG A 108 -2.73 42.36 17.76
CA ARG A 108 -3.33 42.85 16.51
C ARG A 108 -3.42 41.77 15.42
N CYS A 109 -2.39 40.93 15.27
CA CYS A 109 -2.44 39.78 14.36
C CYS A 109 -3.50 38.75 14.78
N LYS A 110 -3.67 38.52 16.09
CA LYS A 110 -4.73 37.66 16.62
C LYS A 110 -6.11 38.24 16.33
N GLU A 111 -6.30 39.54 16.52
CA GLU A 111 -7.57 40.21 16.19
C GLU A 111 -7.94 40.02 14.72
N PHE A 112 -6.98 40.20 13.81
CA PHE A 112 -7.17 39.92 12.39
C PHE A 112 -7.60 38.47 12.13
N ALA A 113 -6.86 37.50 12.66
CA ALA A 113 -7.15 36.09 12.46
C ALA A 113 -8.55 35.70 13.00
N MET A 114 -8.91 36.24 14.18
CA MET A 114 -10.22 36.03 14.78
C MET A 114 -11.36 36.60 13.92
N ARG A 115 -11.21 37.81 13.36
CA ARG A 115 -12.21 38.40 12.44
C ARG A 115 -12.39 37.55 11.18
N ARG A 116 -11.31 36.92 10.70
CA ARG A 116 -11.30 36.09 9.50
C ARG A 116 -11.52 34.59 9.78
N GLY A 117 -11.91 34.23 11.01
CA GLY A 117 -12.34 32.87 11.35
C GLY A 117 -11.22 31.84 11.40
N PHE A 118 -9.98 32.23 11.65
CA PHE A 118 -8.87 31.30 11.86
C PHE A 118 -8.05 31.67 13.09
N GLN A 119 -7.18 30.77 13.56
CA GLN A 119 -6.31 31.03 14.71
C GLN A 119 -4.86 31.07 14.26
N LEU A 120 -4.03 31.84 14.97
CA LEU A 120 -2.59 31.91 14.74
C LEU A 120 -1.82 31.20 15.84
N PHE A 121 -0.67 30.64 15.48
CA PHE A 121 0.38 30.26 16.41
C PHE A 121 1.71 30.90 16.01
N VAL A 122 2.63 31.02 16.96
CA VAL A 122 3.99 31.51 16.72
C VAL A 122 4.82 30.34 16.22
N SER A 123 5.20 30.33 14.94
CA SER A 123 6.03 29.27 14.37
C SER A 123 7.52 29.47 14.63
N GLY A 124 7.93 30.71 14.93
CA GLY A 124 9.29 31.03 15.34
C GLY A 124 9.35 32.43 15.97
N SER A 125 10.14 32.58 17.01
CA SER A 125 10.41 33.89 17.62
C SER A 125 11.83 33.96 18.16
N SER A 126 12.47 35.11 18.02
CA SER A 126 13.72 35.44 18.68
C SER A 126 13.55 36.79 19.40
N THR A 127 14.07 36.88 20.61
CA THR A 127 14.14 38.12 21.39
C THR A 127 15.60 38.38 21.73
N ARG A 128 16.05 39.61 21.48
CA ARG A 128 17.39 40.10 21.78
C ARG A 128 17.33 40.92 23.08
N PRO A 129 18.45 41.01 23.84
CA PRO A 129 18.48 41.73 25.12
C PRO A 129 18.08 43.22 25.02
N ASN A 130 18.19 43.83 23.84
CA ASN A 130 17.79 45.20 23.57
C ASN A 130 16.28 45.38 23.25
N GLY A 131 15.45 44.37 23.50
CA GLY A 131 14.01 44.42 23.23
C GLY A 131 13.64 44.30 21.74
N GLY A 132 14.61 44.04 20.86
CA GLY A 132 14.40 43.72 19.45
C GLY A 132 14.29 42.22 19.18
N GLY A 133 13.90 41.80 17.97
CA GLY A 133 13.68 40.39 17.68
C GLY A 133 12.97 40.10 16.36
N ASN A 134 12.82 38.82 16.02
CA ASN A 134 12.03 38.36 14.88
C ASN A 134 10.85 37.53 15.38
N VAL A 135 9.71 37.60 14.70
CA VAL A 135 8.57 36.72 14.98
C VAL A 135 7.90 36.28 13.68
N LYS A 136 7.45 35.02 13.63
CA LYS A 136 6.70 34.46 12.50
C LYS A 136 5.41 33.83 13.00
N TYR A 137 4.29 34.25 12.42
CA TYR A 137 2.96 33.73 12.70
C TYR A 137 2.48 32.86 11.54
N ARG A 138 1.80 31.74 11.84
CA ARG A 138 1.16 30.84 10.87
C ARG A 138 -0.22 30.41 11.36
N CYS A 139 -1.06 29.92 10.46
CA CYS A 139 -2.37 29.35 10.81
C CYS A 139 -2.22 28.12 11.71
N LYS A 140 -2.96 28.12 12.81
CA LYS A 140 -3.00 27.05 13.80
C LYS A 140 -3.99 25.97 13.35
N LYS A 141 -3.58 24.70 13.48
CA LYS A 141 -4.46 23.55 13.29
C LYS A 141 -5.50 23.48 14.42
N LEU A 142 -6.76 23.29 14.09
CA LEU A 142 -7.86 23.09 15.06
C LEU A 142 -7.86 21.61 15.45
N HIS A 143 -7.60 21.30 16.73
CA HIS A 143 -7.47 19.91 17.22
C HIS A 143 -6.42 19.08 16.45
N ASP A 144 -5.27 19.69 16.12
CA ASP A 144 -4.21 19.11 15.27
C ASP A 144 -4.65 18.76 13.83
N GLN A 145 -5.86 19.17 13.42
CA GLN A 145 -6.41 18.99 12.08
C GLN A 145 -6.66 20.33 11.39
N GLN A 146 -6.56 20.35 10.07
CA GLN A 146 -6.90 21.50 9.24
C GLN A 146 -7.61 20.94 8.02
N PHE A 147 -8.79 21.47 7.72
CA PHE A 147 -9.64 20.96 6.67
C PHE A 147 -9.28 21.68 5.39
N PHE A 148 -8.59 20.97 4.50
CA PHE A 148 -8.19 21.45 3.19
C PHE A 148 -9.30 21.24 2.18
N ASP A 149 -9.26 21.97 1.07
CA ASP A 149 -10.14 21.70 -0.07
C ASP A 149 -9.92 20.26 -0.55
N SER A 150 -11.00 19.57 -0.92
CA SER A 150 -11.02 18.22 -1.51
C SER A 150 -10.05 18.02 -2.67
N SER A 151 -9.65 19.09 -3.36
CA SER A 151 -8.75 19.01 -4.50
C SER A 151 -7.27 19.29 -4.16
N THR A 152 -6.92 19.52 -2.87
CA THR A 152 -5.55 19.89 -2.43
C THR A 152 -4.59 18.72 -2.57
N PRO A 153 -3.46 18.85 -3.29
CA PRO A 153 -2.45 17.79 -3.38
C PRO A 153 -1.89 17.43 -2.00
N VAL A 154 -1.58 16.15 -1.78
CA VAL A 154 -1.07 15.63 -0.49
C VAL A 154 0.22 16.33 -0.06
N SER A 155 1.08 16.72 -1.00
CA SER A 155 2.32 17.47 -0.76
C SER A 155 2.08 18.90 -0.23
N GLU A 156 0.88 19.45 -0.41
CA GLU A 156 0.51 20.83 -0.08
C GLU A 156 -0.52 20.92 1.07
N LEU A 157 -0.67 19.86 1.88
CA LEU A 157 -1.50 19.84 3.10
C LEU A 157 -0.93 20.69 4.25
N HIS A 158 -0.42 21.88 3.93
CA HIS A 158 -0.03 22.93 4.86
C HIS A 158 -0.51 24.28 4.36
N CYS A 159 -0.98 25.13 5.27
CA CYS A 159 -1.40 26.48 4.91
C CYS A 159 -0.20 27.37 4.53
N PRO A 160 -0.21 28.01 3.35
CA PRO A 160 0.86 28.90 2.92
C PRO A 160 0.87 30.25 3.66
N PHE A 161 -0.18 30.58 4.41
CA PHE A 161 -0.29 31.81 5.19
C PHE A 161 0.86 32.00 6.18
N TYR A 162 1.46 33.20 6.18
CA TYR A 162 2.34 33.63 7.25
C TYR A 162 2.43 35.16 7.40
N ILE A 163 2.81 35.62 8.59
CA ILE A 163 3.18 37.03 8.85
C ILE A 163 4.53 37.05 9.57
N ASN A 164 5.50 37.77 9.01
CA ASN A 164 6.82 38.01 9.60
C ASN A 164 6.87 39.41 10.23
N GLY A 165 7.27 39.48 11.50
CA GLY A 165 7.50 40.72 12.23
C GLY A 165 8.97 40.88 12.63
N TYR A 166 9.45 42.11 12.61
CA TYR A 166 10.79 42.52 13.04
C TYR A 166 10.67 43.64 14.07
N GLY A 167 11.43 43.52 15.16
CA GLY A 167 11.51 44.50 16.24
C GLY A 167 12.93 45.00 16.45
N LYS A 168 13.10 46.32 16.63
CA LYS A 168 14.34 46.94 17.09
C LYS A 168 14.03 48.15 17.96
N ASP A 169 14.69 48.27 19.12
CA ASP A 169 14.58 49.43 20.01
C ASP A 169 13.12 49.80 20.36
N GLN A 170 12.33 48.79 20.76
CA GLN A 170 10.89 48.90 21.04
C GLN A 170 10.00 49.29 19.83
N HIS A 171 10.50 49.26 18.61
CA HIS A 171 9.71 49.48 17.40
C HIS A 171 9.54 48.16 16.64
N TRP A 172 8.32 47.62 16.62
CA TRP A 172 7.95 46.38 15.94
C TRP A 172 7.12 46.67 14.69
N LYS A 173 7.48 46.06 13.56
CA LYS A 173 6.83 46.22 12.25
C LYS A 173 6.67 44.88 11.54
N ILE A 174 5.77 44.83 10.56
CA ILE A 174 5.61 43.67 9.67
C ILE A 174 6.54 43.85 8.47
N THR A 175 7.36 42.86 8.16
CA THR A 175 8.34 42.92 7.05
C THR A 175 7.90 42.14 5.81
N GLN A 176 7.12 41.07 6.02
CA GLN A 176 6.59 40.23 4.96
C GLN A 176 5.33 39.53 5.44
N ALA A 177 4.34 39.39 4.56
CA ALA A 177 3.16 38.58 4.83
C ALA A 177 2.68 37.86 3.56
N CYS A 178 2.12 36.66 3.72
CA CYS A 178 1.41 35.94 2.68
C CYS A 178 -0.01 35.67 3.18
N PHE A 179 -1.01 36.12 2.42
CA PHE A 179 -2.44 36.02 2.78
C PHE A 179 -3.15 34.89 2.03
N LEU A 180 -2.41 33.96 1.44
CA LEU A 180 -2.99 32.80 0.79
C LEU A 180 -3.41 31.74 1.80
N HIS A 181 -4.59 31.17 1.58
CA HIS A 181 -5.08 30.01 2.32
C HIS A 181 -5.52 28.90 1.34
N ASN A 182 -5.27 27.66 1.73
CA ASN A 182 -5.72 26.44 1.06
C ASN A 182 -6.59 25.56 1.97
N HIS A 183 -7.14 26.15 3.04
CA HIS A 183 -8.01 25.49 4.01
C HIS A 183 -9.26 26.32 4.28
N TYR A 184 -10.32 25.65 4.75
CA TYR A 184 -11.55 26.32 5.16
C TYR A 184 -11.33 27.22 6.38
N LYS A 185 -11.87 28.44 6.33
CA LYS A 185 -11.95 29.40 7.45
C LYS A 185 -13.29 29.24 8.19
N PHE A 186 -13.40 29.77 9.40
CA PHE A 186 -14.59 29.75 10.27
C PHE A 186 -15.01 28.39 10.84
N ILE A 187 -14.20 27.34 10.66
CA ILE A 187 -14.47 26.03 11.27
C ILE A 187 -14.36 26.13 12.79
N GLY A 188 -15.42 25.69 13.50
CA GLY A 188 -15.48 25.71 14.96
C GLY A 188 -15.78 27.08 15.57
N TRP A 189 -16.14 28.09 14.76
CA TRP A 189 -16.57 29.41 15.23
C TRP A 189 -18.11 29.46 15.32
N ARG A 190 -18.66 29.90 16.47
CA ARG A 190 -20.09 30.23 16.59
C ARG A 190 -20.28 31.70 16.16
N SER A 191 -21.14 31.95 15.18
CA SER A 191 -21.42 33.32 14.72
C SER A 191 -22.16 34.10 15.81
N ALA A 192 -21.45 35.01 16.49
CA ALA A 192 -22.10 36.05 17.28
C ALA A 192 -22.58 37.13 16.30
N LEU A 193 -23.88 37.13 15.99
CA LEU A 193 -24.52 38.25 15.32
C LEU A 193 -24.20 39.53 16.09
N ALA A 194 -23.51 40.45 15.42
CA ALA A 194 -23.14 41.73 15.98
C ALA A 194 -24.39 42.51 16.41
N SER A 195 -24.44 42.88 17.69
CA SER A 195 -25.27 43.97 18.18
C SER A 195 -24.94 45.24 17.40
N LYS A 196 -25.90 45.74 16.62
CA LYS A 196 -25.86 47.12 16.12
C LYS A 196 -26.08 48.06 17.31
N SER A 197 -25.07 48.77 17.77
CA SER A 197 -25.27 50.03 18.50
C SER A 197 -25.10 51.19 17.53
N LYS A 198 -26.19 51.84 17.11
CA LYS A 198 -26.13 53.21 16.62
C LYS A 198 -26.37 54.15 17.80
N SER A 199 -25.47 55.11 17.91
CA SER A 199 -25.33 56.13 18.95
C SER A 199 -26.32 57.30 18.80
N ARG A 200 -26.95 57.65 19.93
CA ARG A 200 -27.06 58.99 20.55
C ARG A 200 -27.54 60.21 19.73
N SER A 201 -28.76 60.67 20.04
CA SER A 201 -29.11 62.08 20.42
C SER A 201 -30.52 62.08 21.05
N VAL A 202 -30.67 62.03 22.39
CA VAL A 202 -30.80 63.18 23.33
C VAL A 202 -32.11 63.97 23.14
N LEU A 203 -33.16 63.59 23.87
CA LEU A 203 -33.89 64.40 24.88
C LEU A 203 -35.19 63.67 25.33
N GLY A 204 -35.34 63.53 26.66
CA GLY A 204 -36.59 63.86 27.35
C GLY A 204 -37.79 62.88 27.37
N ILE A 205 -38.08 62.45 28.61
CA ILE A 205 -39.42 62.42 29.24
C ILE A 205 -40.27 61.13 29.11
N ASN A 206 -40.78 60.76 30.29
CA ASN A 206 -41.66 59.65 30.67
C ASN A 206 -43.05 59.64 29.99
N GLY A 207 -43.63 58.45 29.89
CA GLY A 207 -44.99 58.19 30.37
C GLY A 207 -46.13 58.12 29.33
N SER A 208 -46.98 57.10 29.54
CA SER A 208 -48.45 57.12 29.43
C SER A 208 -49.18 57.29 28.08
N ARG A 209 -50.08 56.30 27.88
CA ARG A 209 -51.52 56.41 27.50
C ARG A 209 -51.94 56.56 26.01
N ILE A 210 -52.77 55.57 25.58
CA ILE A 210 -54.14 55.71 24.97
C ILE A 210 -54.22 56.13 23.48
N PRO A 211 -55.20 55.68 22.65
CA PRO A 211 -55.81 54.35 22.42
C PRO A 211 -56.17 54.11 20.89
N PRO A 212 -56.96 53.08 20.50
CA PRO A 212 -57.53 52.92 19.14
C PRO A 212 -58.98 53.46 19.05
N PRO A 213 -59.61 53.53 17.86
CA PRO A 213 -60.81 52.68 17.60
C PRO A 213 -61.05 52.32 16.09
N SER A 214 -61.67 51.17 15.77
CA SER A 214 -63.07 50.95 15.28
C SER A 214 -63.48 51.81 14.05
N ILE A 215 -64.10 51.30 12.98
CA ILE A 215 -65.53 50.89 12.87
C ILE A 215 -65.78 50.14 11.52
N ALA A 216 -66.84 49.31 11.51
CA ALA A 216 -67.51 48.54 10.44
C ALA A 216 -68.04 49.40 9.23
N THR A 217 -68.67 48.95 8.13
CA THR A 217 -69.76 47.95 7.90
C THR A 217 -70.10 47.86 6.38
N THR A 218 -70.53 46.67 5.87
CA THR A 218 -71.55 46.33 4.80
C THR A 218 -71.38 46.85 3.34
N VAL A 219 -71.70 46.17 2.20
CA VAL A 219 -72.92 45.46 1.67
C VAL A 219 -72.57 44.59 0.40
N ASP A 220 -73.41 43.58 0.06
CA ASP A 220 -73.58 42.67 -1.13
C ASP A 220 -73.57 43.25 -2.59
N PRO A 221 -73.92 42.53 -3.72
CA PRO A 221 -73.48 41.24 -4.33
C PRO A 221 -73.33 41.23 -5.91
N GLU A 222 -73.13 40.03 -6.52
CA GLU A 222 -73.43 39.55 -7.92
C GLU A 222 -72.37 39.46 -9.09
N MET A 223 -72.56 38.40 -9.92
CA MET A 223 -71.83 37.74 -11.05
C MET A 223 -71.85 38.51 -12.42
N PRO A 224 -71.41 38.04 -13.66
CA PRO A 224 -71.15 36.65 -14.17
C PRO A 224 -70.07 36.39 -15.33
N ILE A 225 -69.89 35.10 -15.73
CA ILE A 225 -69.43 34.43 -17.04
C ILE A 225 -67.95 34.67 -17.54
N ALA A 226 -67.09 33.72 -18.00
CA ALA A 226 -67.23 32.69 -19.05
C ALA A 226 -66.08 31.62 -19.19
N VAL A 227 -66.47 30.33 -19.41
CA VAL A 227 -65.99 29.28 -20.40
C VAL A 227 -64.57 28.64 -20.27
N ALA A 228 -64.40 27.36 -19.81
CA ALA A 228 -64.41 26.00 -20.47
C ALA A 228 -63.06 25.59 -21.16
N LYS A 229 -62.49 24.35 -21.21
CA LYS A 229 -62.88 22.89 -21.18
C LYS A 229 -61.64 22.03 -20.71
N THR A 230 -61.72 20.93 -19.93
CA THR A 230 -62.01 19.48 -20.24
C THR A 230 -60.95 18.82 -21.16
N ALA A 231 -60.41 17.60 -21.03
CA ALA A 231 -60.29 16.46 -20.08
C ALA A 231 -59.31 15.43 -20.71
N VAL A 232 -58.87 14.38 -19.97
CA VAL A 232 -59.00 12.93 -20.32
C VAL A 232 -58.48 12.09 -19.13
N VAL A 233 -59.28 11.10 -18.73
CA VAL A 233 -58.99 9.95 -17.84
C VAL A 233 -59.44 8.69 -18.63
N MET A 234 -58.98 7.48 -18.24
CA MET A 234 -59.66 6.14 -18.19
C MET A 234 -58.56 5.04 -18.30
N LEU A 235 -58.29 4.20 -17.27
CA LEU A 235 -58.97 2.95 -16.80
C LEU A 235 -58.57 1.71 -17.63
N GLU A 236 -58.24 0.53 -17.07
CA GLU A 236 -59.10 -0.50 -16.40
C GLU A 236 -58.22 -1.59 -15.68
N ASN A 237 -58.54 -2.03 -14.45
CA ASN A 237 -59.23 -3.28 -13.98
C ASN A 237 -58.42 -4.60 -14.10
N GLN A 238 -58.53 -5.69 -13.32
CA GLN A 238 -59.18 -6.18 -12.07
C GLN A 238 -58.62 -7.62 -11.83
N GLU A 239 -58.06 -8.02 -10.67
CA GLU A 239 -58.65 -8.80 -9.55
C GLU A 239 -59.33 -10.15 -9.87
N ASN A 240 -58.85 -11.29 -9.30
CA ASN A 240 -59.43 -11.92 -8.08
C ASN A 240 -58.75 -13.22 -7.59
N ALA A 241 -58.89 -13.48 -6.29
CA ALA A 241 -58.27 -14.50 -5.40
C ALA A 241 -59.01 -15.89 -5.44
N PRO A 242 -59.05 -16.84 -4.43
CA PRO A 242 -58.95 -16.67 -2.96
C PRO A 242 -58.54 -17.89 -2.03
N LEU A 243 -58.60 -17.67 -0.68
CA LEU A 243 -58.82 -18.59 0.49
C LEU A 243 -57.68 -19.53 1.03
N GLN A 244 -57.41 -19.79 2.34
CA GLN A 244 -57.76 -19.20 3.66
C GLN A 244 -57.01 -19.93 4.85
N LEU A 245 -56.73 -19.18 5.96
CA LEU A 245 -56.64 -19.53 7.42
C LEU A 245 -55.35 -20.17 8.06
N PRO A 246 -55.06 -19.96 9.38
CA PRO A 246 -55.09 -18.71 10.21
C PRO A 246 -53.94 -18.52 11.27
N VAL A 247 -53.97 -17.36 11.97
CA VAL A 247 -53.57 -17.05 13.39
C VAL A 247 -52.36 -16.10 13.66
N LEU A 248 -52.72 -14.82 13.94
CA LEU A 248 -52.37 -13.88 15.06
C LEU A 248 -50.91 -13.72 15.56
N SER A 249 -50.37 -12.54 15.91
CA SER A 249 -50.77 -11.11 15.92
C SER A 249 -49.63 -10.27 16.52
N VAL A 250 -49.17 -9.18 15.89
CA VAL A 250 -48.57 -8.00 16.58
C VAL A 250 -48.73 -6.75 15.66
N GLU A 251 -49.60 -5.82 16.05
CA GLU A 251 -49.67 -4.41 15.62
C GLU A 251 -48.49 -3.64 16.29
N GLN A 252 -47.84 -2.59 15.79
CA GLN A 252 -48.20 -1.49 14.91
C GLN A 252 -46.90 -0.69 14.62
N GLU A 253 -46.64 -0.31 13.37
CA GLU A 253 -45.68 0.73 13.00
C GLU A 253 -46.45 1.97 12.53
N ALA A 254 -46.28 3.08 13.25
CA ALA A 254 -46.43 4.44 12.73
C ALA A 254 -45.89 5.42 13.77
N LEU A 255 -44.86 6.20 13.42
CA LEU A 255 -44.80 7.65 13.60
C LEU A 255 -43.37 8.14 13.28
N ALA A 256 -43.18 8.54 12.04
CA ALA A 256 -42.16 9.50 11.66
C ALA A 256 -42.86 10.85 11.40
N ALA A 257 -42.18 11.92 11.81
CA ALA A 257 -42.57 13.34 11.68
C ALA A 257 -43.47 13.91 12.79
N LYS A 258 -42.82 14.39 13.86
CA LYS A 258 -42.94 15.73 14.45
C LYS A 258 -42.25 15.71 15.80
N ASP A 259 -41.10 16.37 15.91
CA ASP A 259 -40.61 16.91 17.18
C ASP A 259 -39.60 18.02 16.88
N THR A 260 -40.15 19.23 16.76
CA THR A 260 -39.45 20.49 16.93
C THR A 260 -40.17 21.20 18.07
N GLU A 261 -39.40 21.76 19.01
CA GLU A 261 -39.81 22.53 20.20
C GLU A 261 -40.11 21.73 21.47
N ILE A 262 -39.09 21.60 22.33
CA ILE A 262 -38.98 22.18 23.68
C ILE A 262 -37.71 21.57 24.30
N ALA A 263 -36.58 22.25 24.08
CA ALA A 263 -35.33 22.00 24.77
C ALA A 263 -34.92 23.28 25.51
N THR A 264 -35.67 23.59 26.57
CA THR A 264 -35.34 24.65 27.52
C THR A 264 -35.57 24.10 28.92
N SER A 265 -34.57 23.36 29.42
CA SER A 265 -34.14 23.29 30.82
C SER A 265 -33.37 21.99 31.01
N MET A 266 -32.06 22.03 30.78
CA MET A 266 -31.08 21.43 31.68
C MET A 266 -29.79 22.20 31.51
N GLN A 267 -29.38 22.81 32.61
CA GLN A 267 -28.16 23.57 32.77
C GLN A 267 -26.95 22.78 32.24
N SER A 268 -26.00 23.53 31.68
CA SER A 268 -24.62 23.11 31.50
C SER A 268 -24.06 22.60 32.83
N GLN A 269 -24.14 21.29 33.05
CA GLN A 269 -23.19 20.66 33.95
C GLN A 269 -21.81 20.83 33.30
N GLN A 270 -21.06 21.80 33.81
CA GLN A 270 -19.61 21.71 33.81
C GLN A 270 -19.26 20.26 34.14
N VAL A 271 -18.61 19.56 33.23
CA VAL A 271 -17.93 18.31 33.56
C VAL A 271 -16.88 18.69 34.60
N LYS A 272 -17.26 18.62 35.87
CA LYS A 272 -16.33 18.65 36.99
C LYS A 272 -15.30 17.56 36.67
N ALA A 273 -14.03 17.90 36.77
CA ALA A 273 -12.96 16.91 36.75
C ALA A 273 -13.29 15.85 37.81
N GLN A 274 -13.83 14.71 37.39
CA GLN A 274 -14.01 13.58 38.27
C GLN A 274 -12.61 13.19 38.73
N ARG A 275 -12.32 13.43 40.00
CA ARG A 275 -11.16 12.80 40.64
C ARG A 275 -11.39 11.30 40.53
N ASN A 276 -10.49 10.64 39.80
CA ASN A 276 -10.44 9.21 39.55
C ASN A 276 -10.99 8.38 40.73
N THR A 277 -12.25 7.99 40.65
CA THR A 277 -12.77 6.84 41.38
C THR A 277 -12.22 5.60 40.65
N THR A 278 -11.04 5.18 41.10
CA THR A 278 -10.44 3.84 40.96
C THR A 278 -10.76 3.03 39.70
N MET A 279 -10.70 3.61 38.50
CA MET A 279 -10.62 2.79 37.29
C MET A 279 -9.29 2.03 37.32
N SER A 280 -9.36 0.71 37.18
CA SER A 280 -8.16 -0.14 37.25
C SER A 280 -7.23 0.18 36.08
N MET A 281 -5.92 -0.02 36.26
CA MET A 281 -4.92 0.11 35.19
C MET A 281 -5.33 -0.66 33.92
N LYS A 282 -5.95 -1.84 34.10
CA LYS A 282 -6.46 -2.68 33.01
C LYS A 282 -7.55 -1.99 32.20
N ALA A 283 -8.44 -1.21 32.84
CA ALA A 283 -9.49 -0.49 32.13
C ALA A 283 -8.90 0.61 31.22
N PHE A 284 -7.91 1.36 31.70
CA PHE A 284 -7.22 2.35 30.87
C PHE A 284 -6.44 1.72 29.72
N CYS A 285 -5.82 0.55 29.94
CA CYS A 285 -5.11 -0.16 28.89
C CYS A 285 -6.06 -0.64 27.80
N ARG A 286 -7.23 -1.19 28.16
CA ARG A 286 -8.28 -1.57 27.20
C ARG A 286 -8.75 -0.41 26.34
N VAL A 287 -9.10 0.72 26.95
CA VAL A 287 -9.51 1.92 26.20
C VAL A 287 -8.45 2.38 25.21
N VAL A 288 -7.16 2.28 25.57
CA VAL A 288 -6.07 2.62 24.65
C VAL A 288 -5.94 1.60 23.51
N VAL A 289 -6.05 0.30 23.80
CA VAL A 289 -6.00 -0.76 22.78
C VAL A 289 -7.17 -0.64 21.81
N ASP A 290 -8.40 -0.49 22.31
CA ASP A 290 -9.61 -0.38 21.52
C ASP A 290 -9.55 0.82 20.57
N GLU A 291 -9.08 1.98 21.06
CA GLU A 291 -8.90 3.16 20.22
C GLU A 291 -7.82 2.94 19.15
N VAL A 292 -6.71 2.27 19.47
CA VAL A 292 -5.65 2.01 18.49
C VAL A 292 -6.09 0.99 17.44
N ASN A 293 -6.90 0.00 17.80
CA ASN A 293 -7.43 -0.98 16.87
C ASN A 293 -8.35 -0.35 15.80
N ASN A 294 -8.89 0.85 16.05
CA ASN A 294 -9.67 1.59 15.05
C ASN A 294 -8.81 2.22 13.93
N TYR A 295 -7.48 2.10 13.99
CA TYR A 295 -6.58 2.62 12.96
C TYR A 295 -6.11 1.50 12.01
N PRO A 296 -5.97 1.77 10.69
CA PRO A 296 -5.60 0.78 9.67
C PRO A 296 -4.17 0.22 9.79
N ALA A 297 -3.37 0.70 10.75
CA ALA A 297 -2.05 0.19 11.09
C ALA A 297 -1.89 0.08 12.62
N SER A 298 -2.85 -0.56 13.27
CA SER A 298 -2.92 -0.69 14.72
C SER A 298 -1.63 -1.25 15.32
N ASN A 299 -1.07 -2.34 14.77
CA ASN A 299 0.19 -2.95 15.23
C ASN A 299 1.38 -1.97 15.21
N LEU A 300 1.51 -1.18 14.14
CA LEU A 300 2.53 -0.14 14.00
C LEU A 300 2.32 1.02 14.99
N LEU A 301 1.06 1.40 15.22
CA LEU A 301 0.71 2.44 16.17
C LEU A 301 0.94 1.99 17.61
N MET A 302 0.69 0.71 17.91
CA MET A 302 0.96 0.08 19.21
C MET A 302 2.45 0.05 19.54
N SER A 303 3.32 -0.24 18.57
CA SER A 303 4.77 -0.21 18.80
C SER A 303 5.31 1.21 19.03
N LYS A 304 4.78 2.21 18.30
CA LYS A 304 5.18 3.62 18.38
C LYS A 304 4.43 4.45 19.45
N LEU A 305 3.58 3.84 20.29
CA LEU A 305 2.84 4.56 21.34
C LEU A 305 3.78 5.37 22.24
N ASP A 306 3.53 6.68 22.34
CA ASP A 306 4.21 7.55 23.30
C ASP A 306 3.28 8.00 24.43
N GLY A 307 3.87 8.49 25.52
CA GLY A 307 3.11 8.96 26.68
C GLY A 307 2.18 10.14 26.35
N LYS A 308 2.45 10.90 25.28
CA LYS A 308 1.58 12.01 24.84
C LYS A 308 0.37 11.51 24.07
N MET A 309 0.52 10.46 23.27
CA MET A 309 -0.52 9.81 22.50
C MET A 309 -1.50 9.10 23.42
N ILE A 310 -0.99 8.31 24.38
CA ILE A 310 -1.82 7.65 25.40
C ILE A 310 -2.67 8.68 26.15
N ARG A 311 -2.09 9.84 26.49
CA ARG A 311 -2.86 10.94 27.09
C ARG A 311 -3.92 11.47 26.14
N ARG A 312 -3.58 11.77 24.89
CA ARG A 312 -4.56 12.29 23.91
C ARG A 312 -5.73 11.34 23.70
N ILE A 313 -5.47 10.03 23.59
CA ILE A 313 -6.50 8.99 23.48
C ILE A 313 -7.43 9.02 24.70
N LEU A 314 -6.86 8.96 25.89
CA LEU A 314 -7.65 8.94 27.13
C LEU A 314 -8.39 10.26 27.37
N LEU A 315 -7.81 11.41 27.00
CA LEU A 315 -8.48 12.70 27.07
C LEU A 315 -9.70 12.80 26.14
N ARG A 316 -9.63 12.22 24.92
CA ARG A 316 -10.79 12.16 24.01
C ARG A 316 -11.95 11.36 24.61
N GLN A 317 -11.62 10.33 25.36
CA GLN A 317 -12.56 9.47 26.07
C GLN A 317 -13.00 10.05 27.44
N GLY A 318 -12.66 11.31 27.73
CA GLY A 318 -13.07 12.02 28.96
C GLY A 318 -12.17 11.79 30.17
N TYR A 319 -11.08 11.03 30.05
CA TYR A 319 -10.17 10.70 31.15
C TYR A 319 -8.95 11.63 31.18
N THR A 320 -8.65 12.19 32.35
CA THR A 320 -7.43 12.98 32.56
C THR A 320 -6.39 12.17 33.36
N ILE A 321 -5.23 11.93 32.75
CA ILE A 321 -4.16 11.15 33.36
C ILE A 321 -2.83 11.91 33.33
N ASN A 322 -2.01 11.71 34.36
CA ASN A 322 -0.75 12.45 34.52
C ASN A 322 0.43 11.83 33.73
N HIS A 323 1.53 12.61 33.63
CA HIS A 323 2.92 12.16 33.73
C HIS A 323 3.17 10.64 33.76
N MET A 324 3.11 10.17 35.00
CA MET A 324 3.53 8.87 35.45
C MET A 324 2.51 7.80 35.05
N MET A 325 1.21 8.13 35.00
CA MET A 325 0.16 7.19 34.64
C MET A 325 0.25 6.77 33.19
N SER A 326 0.48 7.69 32.26
CA SER A 326 0.70 7.32 30.85
C SER A 326 1.95 6.46 30.68
N SER A 327 3.00 6.71 31.48
CA SER A 327 4.22 5.88 31.45
C SER A 327 3.98 4.48 32.01
N ARG A 328 3.14 4.34 33.05
CA ARG A 328 2.75 3.03 33.59
C ARG A 328 1.86 2.26 32.61
N ILE A 329 0.91 2.94 31.96
CA ILE A 329 0.06 2.36 30.91
C ILE A 329 0.95 1.87 29.75
N LYS A 330 1.86 2.70 29.25
CA LYS A 330 2.81 2.28 28.20
C LYS A 330 3.58 1.02 28.59
N ARG A 331 4.10 0.98 29.83
CA ARG A 331 4.83 -0.19 30.32
C ARG A 331 3.95 -1.43 30.43
N HIS A 332 2.72 -1.27 30.93
CA HIS A 332 1.77 -2.38 31.04
C HIS A 332 1.42 -2.96 29.67
N LEU A 333 1.13 -2.10 28.69
CA LEU A 333 0.86 -2.52 27.31
C LEU A 333 2.07 -3.24 26.69
N GLN A 334 3.28 -2.74 26.94
CA GLN A 334 4.51 -3.41 26.48
C GLN A 334 4.71 -4.78 27.16
N ASP A 335 4.48 -4.86 28.48
CA ASP A 335 4.59 -6.11 29.24
C ASP A 335 3.53 -7.13 28.80
N GLU A 336 2.28 -6.70 28.53
CA GLU A 336 1.21 -7.54 27.99
C GLU A 336 1.55 -8.04 26.58
N ARG A 337 2.07 -7.16 25.71
CA ARG A 337 2.52 -7.52 24.36
C ARG A 337 3.61 -8.58 24.38
N ILE A 338 4.69 -8.36 25.14
CA ILE A 338 5.80 -9.33 25.29
C ILE A 338 5.28 -10.63 25.89
N THR A 339 4.36 -10.58 26.86
CA THR A 339 3.76 -11.78 27.45
C THR A 339 2.96 -12.57 26.44
N LYS A 340 2.19 -11.91 25.56
CA LYS A 340 1.43 -12.56 24.48
C LYS A 340 2.34 -13.27 23.48
N VAL A 341 3.43 -12.62 23.08
CA VAL A 341 4.45 -13.25 22.20
C VAL A 341 5.07 -14.45 22.91
N ARG A 342 5.46 -14.28 24.17
CA ARG A 342 6.04 -15.35 24.99
C ARG A 342 5.13 -16.57 25.07
N THR A 343 3.86 -16.37 25.43
CA THR A 343 2.90 -17.49 25.53
C THR A 343 2.68 -18.17 24.19
N SER A 344 2.69 -17.42 23.07
CA SER A 344 2.57 -18.00 21.73
C SER A 344 3.70 -18.97 21.41
N PHE A 345 4.96 -18.58 21.63
CA PHE A 345 6.13 -19.46 21.43
C PHE A 345 6.15 -20.64 22.41
N GLN A 346 5.81 -20.41 23.68
CA GLN A 346 5.81 -21.44 24.72
C GLN A 346 4.76 -22.53 24.47
N LYS A 347 3.63 -22.19 23.84
CA LYS A 347 2.59 -23.16 23.46
C LYS A 347 2.82 -23.82 22.09
N LEU A 348 3.65 -23.22 21.24
CA LEU A 348 3.79 -23.61 19.82
C LEU A 348 4.18 -25.07 19.64
N ARG A 349 5.20 -25.54 20.36
CA ARG A 349 5.70 -26.92 20.23
C ARG A 349 4.62 -27.94 20.52
N GLU A 350 3.90 -27.74 21.62
CA GLU A 350 2.88 -28.67 22.10
C GLU A 350 1.63 -28.63 21.21
N TYR A 351 1.24 -27.46 20.74
CA TYR A 351 0.19 -27.32 19.73
C TYR A 351 0.50 -28.12 18.46
N LEU A 352 1.70 -27.94 17.89
CA LEU A 352 2.10 -28.63 16.68
C LEU A 352 2.24 -30.14 16.89
N ARG A 353 2.65 -30.59 18.08
CA ARG A 353 2.63 -32.02 18.45
C ARG A 353 1.22 -32.59 18.38
N VAL A 354 0.23 -31.92 18.98
CA VAL A 354 -1.17 -32.37 18.95
C VAL A 354 -1.70 -32.45 17.51
N VAL A 355 -1.42 -31.43 16.68
CA VAL A 355 -1.83 -31.44 15.26
C VAL A 355 -1.15 -32.59 14.50
N SER A 356 0.13 -32.85 14.77
CA SER A 356 0.87 -33.98 14.16
C SER A 356 0.26 -35.34 14.56
N GLU A 357 -0.12 -35.52 15.83
CA GLU A 357 -0.75 -36.76 16.32
C GLU A 357 -2.14 -36.99 15.72
N LYS A 358 -2.91 -35.93 15.49
CA LYS A 358 -4.21 -36.00 14.81
C LYS A 358 -4.08 -36.21 13.30
N ASN A 359 -2.90 -35.98 12.73
CA ASN A 359 -2.62 -36.14 11.31
C ASN A 359 -1.36 -37.01 11.10
N PRO A 360 -1.45 -38.32 11.34
CA PRO A 360 -0.32 -39.24 11.20
C PRO A 360 0.36 -39.15 9.83
N GLY A 361 1.69 -39.23 9.82
CA GLY A 361 2.52 -39.06 8.62
C GLY A 361 2.96 -37.61 8.35
N SER A 362 2.50 -36.64 9.15
CA SER A 362 2.96 -35.25 9.02
C SER A 362 4.39 -35.11 9.55
N LEU A 363 5.25 -34.36 8.85
CA LEU A 363 6.58 -34.04 9.33
C LEU A 363 6.50 -32.86 10.30
N PHE A 364 7.02 -33.05 11.52
CA PHE A 364 7.15 -31.99 12.52
C PHE A 364 8.57 -31.98 13.07
N ARG A 365 9.25 -30.83 13.00
CA ARG A 365 10.58 -30.61 13.58
C ARG A 365 10.59 -29.30 14.37
N PHE A 366 11.05 -29.36 15.61
CA PHE A 366 11.20 -28.20 16.49
C PHE A 366 12.59 -28.22 17.10
N GLU A 367 13.35 -27.14 16.93
CA GLU A 367 14.71 -27.01 17.45
C GLU A 367 14.82 -25.80 18.38
N LYS A 368 15.51 -26.03 19.51
CA LYS A 368 15.89 -25.01 20.48
C LYS A 368 17.41 -24.99 20.60
N ARG A 369 17.96 -23.81 20.87
CA ARG A 369 19.38 -23.60 21.16
C ARG A 369 19.71 -24.11 22.57
N ASP A 370 21.00 -24.33 22.83
CA ASP A 370 21.49 -24.82 24.14
C ASP A 370 21.16 -23.87 25.30
N ASP A 371 21.02 -22.57 25.01
CA ASP A 371 20.62 -21.54 25.98
C ASP A 371 19.10 -21.54 26.30
N GLY A 372 18.33 -22.44 25.68
CA GLY A 372 16.88 -22.55 25.81
C GLY A 372 16.09 -21.65 24.86
N ALA A 373 16.74 -20.91 23.97
CA ALA A 373 16.06 -20.05 23.02
C ALA A 373 15.45 -20.82 21.85
N PHE A 374 14.28 -20.37 21.40
CA PHE A 374 13.69 -20.83 20.15
C PHE A 374 14.68 -20.62 18.98
N SER A 375 14.86 -21.65 18.15
CA SER A 375 15.70 -21.56 16.95
C SER A 375 14.87 -21.59 15.68
N ARG A 376 14.11 -22.67 15.48
CA ARG A 376 13.34 -22.90 14.26
C ARG A 376 12.33 -24.02 14.45
N VAL A 377 11.27 -23.96 13.66
CA VAL A 377 10.23 -25.00 13.59
C VAL A 377 9.77 -25.18 12.14
N LEU A 378 9.48 -26.42 11.76
CA LEU A 378 8.99 -26.84 10.46
C LEU A 378 7.80 -27.77 10.65
N PHE A 379 6.74 -27.53 9.89
CA PHE A 379 5.60 -28.44 9.80
C PHE A 379 5.23 -28.69 8.33
N ILE A 380 5.05 -29.96 7.97
CA ILE A 380 4.56 -30.40 6.66
C ILE A 380 3.42 -31.40 6.88
N PRO A 381 2.16 -31.03 6.60
CA PRO A 381 1.02 -31.92 6.79
C PRO A 381 1.07 -33.14 5.86
N ASN A 382 0.68 -34.32 6.34
CA ASN A 382 0.59 -35.53 5.50
C ASN A 382 -0.35 -35.35 4.30
N ALA A 383 -1.49 -34.67 4.50
CA ALA A 383 -2.42 -34.38 3.42
C ALA A 383 -1.75 -33.59 2.28
N MET A 384 -0.85 -32.68 2.64
CA MET A 384 -0.08 -31.89 1.69
C MET A 384 1.00 -32.71 0.98
N LEU A 385 1.69 -33.58 1.71
CA LEU A 385 2.64 -34.53 1.13
C LEU A 385 1.99 -35.43 0.08
N ASN A 386 0.77 -35.92 0.33
CA ASN A 386 0.05 -36.70 -0.68
C ASN A 386 -0.42 -35.85 -1.87
N ALA A 387 -0.80 -34.59 -1.64
CA ALA A 387 -1.20 -33.67 -2.71
C ALA A 387 -0.05 -33.43 -3.71
N VAL A 388 1.19 -33.27 -3.23
CA VAL A 388 2.40 -33.01 -4.04
C VAL A 388 2.56 -34.02 -5.20
N LYS A 389 2.21 -35.28 -4.97
CA LYS A 389 2.36 -36.38 -5.95
C LYS A 389 1.49 -36.21 -7.19
N TYR A 390 0.39 -35.47 -7.08
CA TYR A 390 -0.61 -35.27 -8.15
C TYR A 390 -0.54 -33.86 -8.75
N CYS A 391 0.44 -33.06 -8.34
CA CYS A 391 0.63 -31.69 -8.79
C CYS A 391 1.67 -31.59 -9.91
N ARG A 392 1.76 -30.41 -10.52
CA ARG A 392 2.78 -30.10 -11.52
C ARG A 392 4.18 -30.20 -10.89
N LYS A 393 5.19 -30.62 -11.66
CA LYS A 393 6.61 -30.68 -11.24
C LYS A 393 7.26 -29.30 -11.13
N ILE A 394 6.61 -28.41 -10.39
CA ILE A 394 7.04 -27.05 -10.09
C ILE A 394 6.94 -26.85 -8.59
N VAL A 395 7.99 -26.29 -8.00
CA VAL A 395 8.02 -25.92 -6.59
C VAL A 395 8.48 -24.48 -6.47
N SER A 396 7.78 -23.71 -5.67
CA SER A 396 8.20 -22.38 -5.30
C SER A 396 8.69 -22.33 -3.87
N LEU A 397 9.77 -21.59 -3.66
CA LEU A 397 10.36 -21.29 -2.37
C LEU A 397 10.34 -19.78 -2.17
N ASP A 398 9.71 -19.33 -1.09
CA ASP A 398 9.63 -17.91 -0.77
C ASP A 398 9.61 -17.70 0.75
N HIS A 399 9.97 -16.49 1.17
CA HIS A 399 9.71 -16.03 2.52
C HIS A 399 8.44 -15.16 2.54
N ILE A 400 7.76 -15.09 3.69
CA ILE A 400 6.57 -14.26 3.85
C ILE A 400 7.00 -12.88 4.38
N THR A 401 6.76 -11.82 3.59
CA THR A 401 6.99 -10.42 4.00
C THR A 401 5.71 -9.76 4.48
N GLN A 402 5.76 -9.14 5.65
CA GLN A 402 4.65 -8.39 6.25
C GLN A 402 4.32 -7.06 5.54
N GLY A 403 4.98 -6.75 4.41
CA GLY A 403 5.20 -5.36 3.96
C GLY A 403 4.63 -4.94 2.60
N ASP A 404 4.02 -5.82 1.81
CA ASP A 404 3.64 -5.46 0.42
C ASP A 404 2.27 -4.77 0.28
N GLU A 405 1.45 -4.70 1.33
CA GLU A 405 0.13 -4.04 1.29
C GLU A 405 0.04 -2.75 2.12
N LEU A 406 1.04 -2.44 2.94
CA LEU A 406 1.06 -1.15 3.65
C LEU A 406 1.61 -0.08 2.72
N SER A 407 0.69 0.59 2.02
CA SER A 407 0.91 1.92 1.43
C SER A 407 1.76 2.76 2.40
N GLU A 408 2.76 3.48 1.87
CA GLU A 408 3.66 4.32 2.66
C GLU A 408 2.85 5.18 3.64
N THR A 409 2.76 4.74 4.90
CA THR A 409 2.07 5.53 5.91
C THR A 409 2.94 6.75 6.21
N PRO A 410 2.36 7.91 6.56
CA PRO A 410 3.12 9.11 6.94
C PRO A 410 4.05 8.91 8.16
N LEU A 411 4.02 7.73 8.79
CA LEU A 411 4.80 7.33 9.95
C LEU A 411 6.07 6.54 9.61
N GLY A 412 6.33 6.24 8.33
CA GLY A 412 7.48 5.50 7.82
C GLY A 412 7.44 3.98 8.09
N LYS A 413 8.38 3.24 7.49
CA LYS A 413 8.65 1.82 7.83
C LYS A 413 9.23 1.72 9.26
N LEU A 414 9.03 0.60 9.95
CA LEU A 414 9.71 0.33 11.22
C LEU A 414 11.19 0.05 10.96
N ASP A 415 12.07 0.61 11.78
CA ASP A 415 13.46 0.18 11.85
C ASP A 415 13.53 -1.24 12.46
N TYR A 416 14.59 -1.99 12.14
CA TYR A 416 14.79 -3.41 12.54
C TYR A 416 14.54 -3.63 14.05
N ASP A 417 14.96 -2.67 14.87
CA ASP A 417 14.93 -2.74 16.34
C ASP A 417 13.56 -2.40 16.97
N GLU A 418 12.56 -1.99 16.17
CA GLU A 418 11.23 -1.60 16.65
C GLU A 418 10.09 -2.51 16.14
N ASN A 419 10.40 -3.50 15.31
CA ASN A 419 9.42 -4.46 14.78
C ASN A 419 9.55 -5.83 15.45
N ASP A 420 8.64 -6.12 16.40
CA ASP A 420 8.58 -7.40 17.10
C ASP A 420 8.53 -8.60 16.14
N ASP A 421 7.87 -8.48 14.98
CA ASP A 421 7.79 -9.56 14.00
C ASP A 421 9.14 -9.83 13.32
N MET A 422 9.92 -8.80 13.01
CA MET A 422 11.28 -8.98 12.49
C MET A 422 12.21 -9.61 13.53
N ILE A 423 12.03 -9.27 14.81
CA ILE A 423 12.81 -9.87 15.90
C ILE A 423 12.40 -11.34 16.13
N CYS A 424 11.11 -11.66 15.99
CA CYS A 424 10.58 -13.00 16.26
C CYS A 424 10.85 -14.02 15.15
N GLY A 425 11.29 -13.56 13.97
CA GLY A 425 11.80 -14.40 12.90
C GLY A 425 11.09 -14.23 11.57
N VAL A 426 11.39 -15.12 10.64
CA VAL A 426 10.89 -15.09 9.26
C VAL A 426 10.22 -16.42 8.93
N TYR A 427 9.06 -16.36 8.28
CA TYR A 427 8.44 -17.55 7.74
C TYR A 427 9.02 -17.90 6.37
N LEU A 428 9.47 -19.14 6.23
CA LEU A 428 9.81 -19.76 4.95
C LEU A 428 8.66 -20.67 4.56
N LYS A 429 8.30 -20.66 3.28
CA LYS A 429 7.25 -21.52 2.75
C LYS A 429 7.67 -22.20 1.46
N ALA A 430 7.06 -23.36 1.22
CA ALA A 430 7.11 -24.03 -0.07
C ALA A 430 5.69 -24.15 -0.64
N SER A 431 5.56 -23.87 -1.93
CA SER A 431 4.27 -23.88 -2.64
C SER A 431 4.39 -24.64 -3.96
N ILE A 432 3.28 -25.23 -4.42
CA ILE A 432 3.17 -25.92 -5.72
C ILE A 432 1.86 -25.52 -6.40
N LYS A 433 1.65 -25.96 -7.64
CA LYS A 433 0.38 -25.84 -8.34
C LYS A 433 -0.17 -27.19 -8.78
N ASP A 434 -1.47 -27.37 -8.62
CA ASP A 434 -2.16 -28.50 -9.23
C ASP A 434 -2.42 -28.28 -10.74
N PHE A 435 -3.05 -29.27 -11.39
CA PHE A 435 -3.36 -29.17 -12.82
C PHE A 435 -4.52 -28.21 -13.14
N ASN A 436 -5.33 -27.82 -12.15
CA ASN A 436 -6.38 -26.80 -12.26
C ASN A 436 -5.86 -25.38 -11.97
N ASP A 437 -4.53 -25.22 -11.90
CA ASP A 437 -3.80 -23.97 -11.65
C ASP A 437 -3.97 -23.38 -10.25
N GLU A 438 -4.40 -24.19 -9.29
CA GLU A 438 -4.56 -23.74 -7.92
C GLU A 438 -3.27 -23.91 -7.11
N VAL A 439 -2.85 -22.83 -6.44
CA VAL A 439 -1.68 -22.83 -5.56
C VAL A 439 -1.97 -23.63 -4.29
N ILE A 440 -1.00 -24.46 -3.87
CA ILE A 440 -1.00 -25.20 -2.61
C ILE A 440 0.27 -24.84 -1.83
N THR A 441 0.13 -24.22 -0.66
CA THR A 441 1.25 -24.01 0.27
C THR A 441 1.39 -25.25 1.15
N PHE A 442 2.36 -26.10 0.85
CA PHE A 442 2.45 -27.45 1.41
C PHE A 442 3.38 -27.57 2.62
N ALA A 443 4.33 -26.64 2.78
CA ALA A 443 5.25 -26.61 3.92
C ALA A 443 5.41 -25.19 4.46
N LEU A 444 5.51 -25.09 5.79
CA LEU A 444 5.73 -23.84 6.50
C LEU A 444 6.80 -24.03 7.58
N ALA A 445 7.75 -23.10 7.64
CA ALA A 445 8.75 -23.04 8.69
C ALA A 445 8.85 -21.62 9.26
N LEU A 446 9.08 -21.52 10.57
CA LEU A 446 9.49 -20.28 11.20
C LEU A 446 10.94 -20.43 11.62
N VAL A 447 11.80 -19.53 11.16
CA VAL A 447 13.23 -19.50 11.48
C VAL A 447 13.60 -18.17 12.12
N ALA A 448 14.59 -18.17 13.01
CA ALA A 448 15.05 -16.94 13.64
C ALA A 448 15.52 -15.88 12.62
N GLU A 449 16.24 -16.31 11.58
CA GLU A 449 16.76 -15.42 10.53
C GLU A 449 16.75 -16.12 9.17
N GLU A 450 16.51 -15.35 8.11
CA GLU A 450 16.62 -15.84 6.73
C GLU A 450 18.08 -15.79 6.27
N ASN A 451 18.71 -16.96 6.24
CA ASN A 451 20.08 -17.13 5.79
C ASN A 451 20.27 -18.49 5.10
N LYS A 452 21.46 -18.73 4.54
CA LYS A 452 21.81 -19.97 3.83
C LYS A 452 21.52 -21.22 4.68
N LEU A 453 21.94 -21.25 5.95
CA LEU A 453 21.78 -22.41 6.83
C LEU A 453 20.31 -22.71 7.16
N ALA A 454 19.50 -21.66 7.33
CA ALA A 454 18.07 -21.79 7.54
C ALA A 454 17.38 -22.40 6.30
N TRP A 455 17.76 -21.93 5.11
CA TRP A 455 17.28 -22.50 3.85
C TRP A 455 17.74 -23.94 3.64
N GLU A 456 19.01 -24.27 3.84
CA GLU A 456 19.51 -25.65 3.72
C GLU A 456 18.76 -26.60 4.65
N TRP A 457 18.51 -26.19 5.90
CA TRP A 457 17.73 -26.99 6.83
C TRP A 457 16.28 -27.19 6.39
N PHE A 458 15.64 -26.13 5.86
CA PHE A 458 14.29 -26.23 5.32
C PHE A 458 14.23 -27.19 4.13
N LEU A 459 15.17 -27.07 3.18
CA LEU A 459 15.27 -27.92 2.00
C LEU A 459 15.58 -29.38 2.35
N HIS A 460 16.48 -29.63 3.30
CA HIS A 460 16.71 -30.98 3.83
C HIS A 460 15.45 -31.53 4.52
N GLY A 461 14.69 -30.67 5.21
CA GLY A 461 13.37 -31.03 5.76
C GLY A 461 12.43 -31.56 4.67
N LEU A 462 12.33 -30.86 3.54
CA LEU A 462 11.55 -31.29 2.38
C LEU A 462 12.09 -32.59 1.75
N GLN A 463 13.41 -32.72 1.62
CA GLN A 463 14.07 -33.89 1.03
C GLN A 463 13.88 -35.15 1.88
N CYS A 464 13.95 -35.03 3.20
CA CYS A 464 13.73 -36.14 4.14
C CYS A 464 12.29 -36.71 4.13
N THR A 465 11.34 -36.04 3.48
CA THR A 465 9.98 -36.59 3.33
C THR A 465 9.93 -37.75 2.34
N GLU A 466 10.92 -37.87 1.45
CA GLU A 466 11.03 -38.91 0.41
C GLU A 466 9.78 -39.04 -0.48
N VAL A 467 8.96 -38.00 -0.54
CA VAL A 467 7.72 -37.99 -1.32
C VAL A 467 7.99 -37.91 -2.82
N THR A 468 9.00 -37.13 -3.20
CA THR A 468 9.42 -36.88 -4.58
C THR A 468 10.91 -36.52 -4.62
N ASP A 469 11.55 -36.74 -5.76
CA ASP A 469 12.89 -36.20 -6.00
C ASP A 469 12.80 -34.73 -6.45
N TRP A 470 13.15 -33.82 -5.55
CA TRP A 470 13.16 -32.38 -5.83
C TRP A 470 14.18 -31.99 -6.91
N ASN A 471 15.17 -32.83 -7.22
CA ASN A 471 16.05 -32.61 -8.36
C ASN A 471 15.33 -32.76 -9.70
N GLU A 472 14.12 -33.33 -9.74
CA GLU A 472 13.28 -33.41 -10.93
C GLU A 472 12.33 -32.22 -11.13
N TYR A 473 12.33 -31.27 -10.19
CA TYR A 473 11.41 -30.14 -10.21
C TYR A 473 12.03 -28.90 -10.84
N THR A 474 11.17 -28.07 -11.43
CA THR A 474 11.48 -26.66 -11.69
C THR A 474 11.27 -25.87 -10.40
N VAL A 475 12.30 -25.17 -9.94
CA VAL A 475 12.28 -24.42 -8.68
C VAL A 475 12.16 -22.94 -8.99
N ILE A 476 11.10 -22.27 -8.51
CA ILE A 476 10.93 -20.81 -8.62
C ILE A 476 11.25 -20.15 -7.30
N ALA A 477 12.35 -19.41 -7.27
CA ALA A 477 12.88 -18.86 -6.03
C ALA A 477 13.58 -17.51 -6.24
N GLY A 478 13.64 -16.70 -5.19
CA GLY A 478 14.50 -15.54 -5.14
C GLY A 478 15.99 -15.93 -5.08
N ARG A 479 16.88 -14.95 -5.31
CA ARG A 479 18.33 -15.14 -5.28
C ARG A 479 19.00 -14.67 -3.98
N ALA A 480 18.30 -13.87 -3.20
CA ALA A 480 18.85 -13.21 -2.03
C ALA A 480 18.99 -14.15 -0.82
N ARG A 481 19.72 -13.68 0.20
CA ARG A 481 19.78 -14.25 1.56
C ARG A 481 20.16 -15.75 1.62
N GLY A 482 20.95 -16.21 0.65
CA GLY A 482 21.52 -17.55 0.63
C GLY A 482 20.60 -18.64 0.05
N LEU A 483 19.39 -18.30 -0.42
CA LEU A 483 18.44 -19.25 -1.00
C LEU A 483 19.00 -19.94 -2.25
N GLN A 484 19.53 -19.19 -3.21
CA GLN A 484 20.13 -19.76 -4.43
C GLN A 484 21.24 -20.77 -4.10
N THR A 485 22.15 -20.40 -3.18
CA THR A 485 23.26 -21.28 -2.78
C THR A 485 22.77 -22.52 -2.03
N ALA A 486 21.74 -22.39 -1.20
CA ALA A 486 21.13 -23.51 -0.50
C ALA A 486 20.50 -24.50 -1.48
N ILE A 487 19.77 -24.02 -2.50
CA ILE A 487 19.20 -24.87 -3.56
C ILE A 487 20.31 -25.62 -4.30
N GLN A 488 21.38 -24.94 -4.72
CA GLN A 488 22.51 -25.57 -5.42
C GLN A 488 23.24 -26.62 -4.55
N THR A 489 23.20 -26.47 -3.22
CA THR A 489 23.84 -27.40 -2.29
C THR A 489 22.97 -28.63 -2.02
N VAL A 490 21.66 -28.43 -1.80
CA VAL A 490 20.74 -29.51 -1.39
C VAL A 490 20.10 -30.21 -2.59
N TRP A 491 19.76 -29.47 -3.65
CA TRP A 491 19.11 -29.96 -4.87
C TRP A 491 19.91 -29.56 -6.12
N PRO A 492 21.15 -30.07 -6.30
CA PRO A 492 22.03 -29.67 -7.39
C PRO A 492 21.48 -29.97 -8.79
N GLY A 493 20.55 -30.94 -8.93
CA GLY A 493 19.92 -31.28 -10.20
C GLY A 493 18.64 -30.50 -10.51
N ALA A 494 18.14 -29.71 -9.57
CA ALA A 494 16.90 -28.94 -9.76
C ALA A 494 17.10 -27.78 -10.74
N SER A 495 16.10 -27.53 -11.59
CA SER A 495 16.14 -26.46 -12.58
C SER A 495 15.67 -25.15 -11.95
N LEU A 496 16.60 -24.29 -11.57
CA LEU A 496 16.31 -23.04 -10.88
C LEU A 496 15.87 -21.94 -11.85
N HIS A 497 14.64 -21.46 -11.69
CA HIS A 497 14.13 -20.24 -12.31
C HIS A 497 14.09 -19.12 -11.27
N PHE A 498 14.69 -17.98 -11.57
CA PHE A 498 14.66 -16.79 -10.73
C PHE A 498 13.26 -16.21 -10.72
N CYS A 499 12.77 -15.89 -9.53
CA CYS A 499 11.54 -15.16 -9.35
C CYS A 499 11.71 -13.73 -9.87
N MET A 500 11.06 -13.41 -11.00
CA MET A 500 11.18 -12.10 -11.64
C MET A 500 10.64 -10.98 -10.76
N ARG A 501 9.62 -11.25 -9.94
CA ARG A 501 9.13 -10.28 -8.94
C ARG A 501 10.25 -9.89 -7.97
N ARG A 502 11.00 -10.87 -7.42
CA ARG A 502 12.12 -10.63 -6.51
C ARG A 502 13.28 -9.91 -7.19
N VAL A 503 13.60 -10.27 -8.45
CA VAL A 503 14.61 -9.55 -9.25
C VAL A 503 14.22 -8.09 -9.44
N VAL A 504 12.95 -7.81 -9.76
CA VAL A 504 12.46 -6.44 -10.00
C VAL A 504 12.37 -5.64 -8.70
N GLU A 505 11.76 -6.19 -7.67
CA GLU A 505 11.41 -5.44 -6.45
C GLU A 505 12.59 -5.37 -5.47
N ASP A 506 13.25 -6.50 -5.21
CA ASP A 506 14.34 -6.54 -4.23
C ASP A 506 15.67 -6.12 -4.86
N GLU A 507 16.00 -6.64 -6.04
CA GLU A 507 17.32 -6.37 -6.65
C GLU A 507 17.35 -5.04 -7.41
N LEU A 508 16.47 -4.83 -8.39
CA LEU A 508 16.46 -3.60 -9.19
C LEU A 508 15.99 -2.38 -8.39
N MET A 509 14.83 -2.46 -7.74
CA MET A 509 14.25 -1.29 -7.05
C MET A 509 14.90 -0.99 -5.70
N VAL A 510 15.16 -2.00 -4.85
CA VAL A 510 15.69 -1.76 -3.50
C VAL A 510 17.22 -1.71 -3.48
N ILE A 511 17.91 -2.73 -4.00
CA ILE A 511 19.37 -2.81 -3.93
C ILE A 511 20.03 -1.83 -4.90
N LYS A 512 19.64 -1.87 -6.19
CA LYS A 512 20.20 -1.02 -7.23
C LYS A 512 19.55 0.37 -7.29
N LYS A 513 18.45 0.59 -6.58
CA LYS A 513 17.72 1.87 -6.51
C LYS A 513 17.29 2.39 -7.88
N ILE A 514 16.96 1.48 -8.80
CA ILE A 514 16.50 1.80 -10.16
C ILE A 514 14.98 2.06 -10.09
N PRO A 515 14.52 3.28 -10.44
CA PRO A 515 13.10 3.60 -10.43
C PRO A 515 12.33 2.76 -11.46
N MET A 516 11.22 2.15 -11.04
CA MET A 516 10.40 1.29 -11.88
C MET A 516 8.96 1.78 -11.92
N THR A 517 8.46 2.09 -13.12
CA THR A 517 7.03 2.32 -13.37
C THR A 517 6.34 0.98 -13.65
N PRO A 518 5.00 0.89 -13.52
CA PRO A 518 4.27 -0.33 -13.86
C PRO A 518 4.57 -0.84 -15.27
N ASP A 519 4.60 0.05 -16.26
CA ASP A 519 4.92 -0.30 -17.65
C ASP A 519 6.34 -0.88 -17.79
N LYS A 520 7.32 -0.33 -17.07
CA LYS A 520 8.69 -0.86 -17.07
C LYS A 520 8.77 -2.23 -16.42
N LYS A 521 8.03 -2.46 -15.32
CA LYS A 521 7.90 -3.79 -14.73
C LYS A 521 7.34 -4.76 -15.77
N GLN A 522 6.25 -4.38 -16.43
CA GLN A 522 5.61 -5.19 -17.47
C GLN A 522 6.59 -5.57 -18.59
N SER A 523 7.34 -4.61 -19.13
CA SER A 523 8.33 -4.88 -20.18
C SER A 523 9.40 -5.89 -19.76
N ILE A 524 9.83 -5.89 -18.48
CA ILE A 524 10.79 -6.88 -17.96
C ILE A 524 10.17 -8.27 -17.92
N PHE A 525 8.92 -8.38 -17.47
CA PHE A 525 8.19 -9.65 -17.48
C PHE A 525 7.90 -10.15 -18.90
N ASP A 526 7.68 -9.24 -19.84
CA ASP A 526 7.48 -9.57 -21.25
C ASP A 526 8.75 -10.10 -21.88
N LEU A 527 9.88 -9.50 -21.51
CA LEU A 527 11.21 -9.97 -21.88
C LEU A 527 11.46 -11.40 -21.34
N ALA A 528 11.13 -11.66 -20.07
CA ALA A 528 11.25 -12.98 -19.45
C ALA A 528 10.39 -14.08 -20.12
N ARG A 529 9.25 -13.71 -20.72
CA ARG A 529 8.36 -14.65 -21.47
C ARG A 529 8.75 -14.91 -22.91
N SER A 530 9.84 -14.33 -23.38
CA SER A 530 10.25 -14.48 -24.77
C SER A 530 10.35 -15.96 -25.15
N ASP A 531 9.63 -16.35 -26.20
CA ASP A 531 9.59 -17.71 -26.76
C ASP A 531 10.74 -17.98 -27.75
N SER A 532 11.54 -16.95 -28.05
CA SER A 532 12.63 -16.99 -29.02
C SER A 532 13.65 -15.90 -28.72
N GLU A 533 14.88 -16.13 -29.16
CA GLU A 533 15.97 -15.16 -29.03
C GLU A 533 15.71 -13.87 -29.83
N THR A 534 15.09 -13.98 -31.00
CA THR A 534 14.71 -12.82 -31.82
C THR A 534 13.74 -11.90 -31.09
N LYS A 535 12.65 -12.46 -30.55
CA LYS A 535 11.66 -11.72 -29.74
C LYS A 535 12.29 -11.09 -28.51
N PHE A 536 13.19 -11.82 -27.84
CA PHE A 536 13.94 -11.30 -26.70
C PHE A 536 14.78 -10.09 -27.09
N ASN A 537 15.55 -10.17 -28.18
CA ASN A 537 16.41 -9.08 -28.62
C ASN A 537 15.59 -7.83 -28.99
N THR A 538 14.46 -7.99 -29.69
CA THR A 538 13.55 -6.88 -30.00
C THR A 538 13.00 -6.20 -28.73
N LEU A 539 12.52 -6.99 -27.76
CA LEU A 539 12.01 -6.44 -26.50
C LEU A 539 13.11 -5.80 -25.65
N ARG A 540 14.31 -6.40 -25.65
CA ARG A 540 15.48 -5.87 -24.96
C ARG A 540 15.87 -4.52 -25.54
N GLU A 541 15.96 -4.39 -26.87
CA GLU A 541 16.25 -3.13 -27.53
C GLU A 541 15.22 -2.04 -27.18
N ALA A 542 13.93 -2.37 -27.18
CA ALA A 542 12.89 -1.44 -26.75
C ALA A 542 13.05 -1.03 -25.27
N LEU A 543 13.44 -1.97 -24.39
CA LEU A 543 13.67 -1.70 -22.98
C LEU A 543 14.93 -0.84 -22.73
N VAL A 544 16.00 -1.00 -23.52
CA VAL A 544 17.21 -0.17 -23.42
C VAL A 544 16.87 1.32 -23.59
N HIS A 545 16.00 1.66 -24.54
CA HIS A 545 15.58 3.05 -24.79
C HIS A 545 14.79 3.67 -23.63
N THR A 546 14.20 2.87 -22.75
CA THR A 546 13.36 3.35 -21.64
C THR A 546 14.01 3.17 -20.26
N ASN A 547 14.90 2.19 -20.11
CA ASN A 547 15.58 1.88 -18.85
C ASN A 547 16.89 1.08 -19.08
N GLU A 548 17.90 1.75 -19.63
CA GLU A 548 19.24 1.18 -19.86
C GLU A 548 19.85 0.56 -18.58
N ALA A 549 19.70 1.20 -17.42
CA ALA A 549 20.25 0.72 -16.16
C ALA A 549 19.65 -0.64 -15.73
N ALA A 550 18.35 -0.85 -15.98
CA ALA A 550 17.73 -2.15 -15.71
C ALA A 550 18.25 -3.23 -16.66
N VAL A 551 18.39 -2.92 -17.96
CA VAL A 551 18.90 -3.87 -18.95
C VAL A 551 20.35 -4.26 -18.65
N ALA A 552 21.20 -3.29 -18.31
CA ALA A 552 22.59 -3.55 -17.95
C ALA A 552 22.70 -4.57 -16.79
N TYR A 553 21.85 -4.44 -15.78
CA TYR A 553 21.79 -5.42 -14.70
C TYR A 553 21.19 -6.77 -15.13
N LEU A 554 20.14 -6.78 -15.95
CA LEU A 554 19.55 -8.03 -16.46
C LEU A 554 20.51 -8.80 -17.37
N ASP A 555 21.40 -8.12 -18.10
CA ASP A 555 22.43 -8.75 -18.92
C ASP A 555 23.55 -9.41 -18.09
N GLU A 556 23.73 -9.00 -16.83
CA GLU A 556 24.63 -9.69 -15.88
C GLU A 556 24.06 -11.05 -15.45
N LEU A 557 22.74 -11.27 -15.59
CA LEU A 557 22.08 -12.51 -15.21
C LEU A 557 22.12 -13.54 -16.33
N ASP A 558 22.52 -14.77 -16.01
CA ASP A 558 22.47 -15.89 -16.95
C ASP A 558 21.01 -16.17 -17.37
N ARG A 559 20.72 -15.94 -18.65
CA ARG A 559 19.39 -16.00 -19.28
C ARG A 559 18.68 -17.32 -19.02
N LYS A 560 19.42 -18.42 -18.92
CA LYS A 560 18.82 -19.75 -18.72
C LYS A 560 18.03 -19.85 -17.41
N HIS A 561 18.25 -18.98 -16.44
CA HIS A 561 17.53 -19.01 -15.17
C HIS A 561 16.33 -18.06 -15.12
N TRP A 562 16.06 -17.24 -16.15
CA TRP A 562 14.99 -16.23 -16.03
C TRP A 562 14.22 -15.92 -17.32
N VAL A 563 14.72 -16.40 -18.47
CA VAL A 563 14.06 -16.24 -19.76
C VAL A 563 13.57 -17.59 -20.24
N LYS A 564 12.28 -17.69 -20.57
CA LYS A 564 11.60 -18.93 -20.97
C LYS A 564 12.36 -19.73 -22.03
N TYR A 565 12.66 -19.13 -23.19
CA TYR A 565 13.30 -19.89 -24.27
C TYR A 565 14.68 -20.45 -23.89
N ALA A 566 15.46 -19.68 -23.13
CA ALA A 566 16.78 -20.09 -22.69
C ALA A 566 16.68 -21.16 -21.58
N PHE A 567 15.69 -21.05 -20.70
CA PHE A 567 15.41 -22.03 -19.64
C PHE A 567 15.03 -23.38 -20.25
N LEU A 568 14.08 -23.40 -21.19
CA LEU A 568 13.62 -24.63 -21.84
C LEU A 568 14.75 -25.29 -22.64
N ALA A 569 15.56 -24.50 -23.35
CA ALA A 569 16.71 -25.02 -24.08
C ALA A 569 17.79 -25.63 -23.17
N ALA A 570 18.03 -25.03 -22.00
CA ALA A 570 19.08 -25.48 -21.08
C ALA A 570 18.66 -26.68 -20.21
N PHE A 571 17.41 -26.67 -19.73
CA PHE A 571 16.95 -27.62 -18.71
C PHE A 571 15.95 -28.65 -19.24
N GLN A 572 15.28 -28.39 -20.36
CA GLN A 572 14.23 -29.27 -20.92
C GLN A 572 13.12 -29.58 -19.89
N ARG A 573 12.75 -28.58 -19.09
CA ARG A 573 11.69 -28.71 -18.07
C ARG A 573 10.68 -27.58 -18.16
N PRO A 574 9.39 -27.87 -17.92
CA PRO A 574 8.36 -26.84 -17.95
C PRO A 574 8.55 -25.82 -16.82
N THR A 575 8.29 -24.56 -17.10
CA THR A 575 8.03 -23.54 -16.09
C THR A 575 6.53 -23.35 -15.88
N PHE A 576 5.68 -23.92 -16.74
CA PHE A 576 4.24 -23.70 -16.75
C PHE A 576 3.87 -22.22 -16.84
N ASN A 577 4.71 -21.40 -17.50
CA ASN A 577 4.58 -19.94 -17.61
C ASN A 577 4.61 -19.20 -16.25
N GLU A 578 5.05 -19.87 -15.19
CA GLU A 578 5.30 -19.24 -13.91
C GLU A 578 6.62 -18.48 -13.92
N LEU A 579 6.59 -17.26 -13.41
CA LEU A 579 7.77 -16.40 -13.29
C LEU A 579 7.99 -15.89 -11.86
N THR A 580 7.07 -16.19 -10.95
CA THR A 580 7.02 -15.58 -9.62
C THR A 580 6.84 -16.63 -8.53
N SER A 581 7.46 -16.39 -7.38
CA SER A 581 7.49 -17.34 -6.25
C SER A 581 6.21 -17.36 -5.40
N ASP A 582 5.29 -16.45 -5.68
CA ASP A 582 3.91 -16.52 -5.19
C ASP A 582 3.02 -17.42 -6.06
N LEU A 583 3.53 -17.90 -7.21
CA LEU A 583 2.80 -18.71 -8.19
C LEU A 583 1.49 -18.02 -8.62
N SER A 584 1.55 -16.70 -8.80
CA SER A 584 0.37 -15.86 -9.04
C SER A 584 0.02 -15.70 -10.51
N MET A 585 0.81 -16.29 -11.42
CA MET A 585 0.51 -16.27 -12.85
C MET A 585 -0.68 -17.18 -13.14
N ALA A 586 -1.78 -16.62 -13.65
CA ALA A 586 -2.94 -17.43 -13.99
C ALA A 586 -2.80 -18.10 -15.37
N LEU A 587 -3.33 -19.32 -15.50
CA LEU A 587 -3.48 -20.01 -16.78
C LEU A 587 -4.29 -19.15 -17.76
N GLY A 588 -3.75 -18.92 -18.96
CA GLY A 588 -4.44 -18.19 -20.03
C GLY A 588 -4.53 -16.67 -19.85
N SER A 589 -4.06 -16.09 -18.74
CA SER A 589 -4.07 -14.63 -18.58
C SER A 589 -2.89 -13.98 -19.32
N GLY A 590 -3.20 -13.13 -20.30
CA GLY A 590 -2.24 -12.20 -20.90
C GLY A 590 -1.98 -10.95 -20.04
N GLU A 591 -2.79 -10.71 -19.00
CA GLU A 591 -2.68 -9.55 -18.12
C GLU A 591 -1.90 -9.90 -16.85
N LEU A 592 -0.79 -9.20 -16.65
CA LEU A 592 0.20 -9.48 -15.60
C LEU A 592 0.04 -8.67 -14.33
N PHE A 593 -0.86 -7.69 -14.34
CA PHE A 593 -1.15 -6.85 -13.20
C PHE A 593 -2.65 -6.80 -12.99
N SER A 594 -3.25 -7.97 -12.72
CA SER A 594 -4.30 -7.92 -11.73
C SER A 594 -3.62 -7.50 -10.44
N GLN A 595 -3.87 -6.28 -10.00
CA GLN A 595 -3.51 -5.81 -8.65
C GLN A 595 -4.07 -6.74 -7.56
N HIS A 596 -4.91 -7.72 -7.92
CA HIS A 596 -5.43 -8.77 -7.06
C HIS A 596 -4.58 -10.07 -7.02
N ALA A 597 -3.55 -10.23 -7.86
CA ALA A 597 -2.66 -11.42 -7.84
C ALA A 597 -1.78 -11.47 -6.58
N SER A 598 -1.44 -10.31 -6.01
CA SER A 598 -0.76 -10.18 -4.71
C SER A 598 -1.55 -10.82 -3.56
N THR A 599 -2.87 -10.94 -3.65
CA THR A 599 -3.66 -11.56 -2.55
C THR A 599 -3.60 -13.09 -2.52
N SER A 600 -2.98 -13.76 -3.49
CA SER A 600 -2.97 -15.23 -3.56
C SER A 600 -2.02 -15.90 -2.55
N HIS A 601 -0.90 -15.26 -2.22
CA HIS A 601 0.14 -15.86 -1.36
C HIS A 601 -0.16 -15.78 0.14
N THR A 602 -1.00 -14.83 0.57
CA THR A 602 -1.43 -14.65 1.97
C THR A 602 -2.77 -15.32 2.31
N LYS A 603 -3.61 -15.67 1.32
CA LYS A 603 -4.90 -16.37 1.53
C LYS A 603 -4.79 -17.65 2.35
N TRP A 604 -3.64 -18.33 2.31
CA TRP A 604 -3.36 -19.53 3.09
C TRP A 604 -3.17 -19.27 4.59
N PHE A 605 -3.15 -18.01 5.03
CA PHE A 605 -2.97 -17.61 6.42
C PHE A 605 -4.14 -16.76 6.95
N GLY A 606 -5.28 -16.77 6.27
CA GLY A 606 -6.46 -15.99 6.69
C GLY A 606 -6.49 -14.57 6.12
N GLU A 607 -7.36 -13.75 6.69
CA GLU A 607 -7.50 -12.33 6.33
C GLU A 607 -6.52 -11.44 7.12
N ASP A 608 -6.03 -11.94 8.26
CA ASP A 608 -5.08 -11.23 9.10
C ASP A 608 -3.65 -11.34 8.55
N PRO A 609 -2.81 -10.30 8.72
CA PRO A 609 -1.41 -10.37 8.34
C PRO A 609 -0.65 -11.45 9.11
N VAL A 610 0.20 -12.19 8.41
CA VAL A 610 1.11 -13.17 9.01
C VAL A 610 2.05 -12.48 9.99
N CYS A 611 2.06 -12.92 11.26
CA CYS A 611 2.85 -12.30 12.32
C CYS A 611 3.79 -13.33 12.98
N SER A 612 5.09 -13.17 12.79
CA SER A 612 6.12 -14.01 13.45
C SER A 612 6.11 -13.87 14.97
N SER A 613 5.60 -12.75 15.50
CA SER A 613 5.38 -12.52 16.94
C SER A 613 4.23 -13.34 17.53
N GLN A 614 3.34 -13.88 16.68
CA GLN A 614 2.22 -14.72 17.11
C GLN A 614 2.19 -16.03 16.31
N PRO A 615 3.21 -16.89 16.47
CA PRO A 615 3.34 -18.08 15.64
C PRO A 615 2.23 -19.09 15.85
N LEU A 616 1.71 -19.22 17.07
CA LEU A 616 0.60 -20.12 17.36
C LEU A 616 -0.65 -19.80 16.51
N GLU A 617 -1.01 -18.51 16.41
CA GLU A 617 -2.13 -18.05 15.60
C GLU A 617 -1.87 -18.32 14.13
N THR A 618 -0.68 -17.97 13.64
CA THR A 618 -0.32 -18.16 12.22
C THR A 618 -0.42 -19.63 11.80
N TYR A 619 0.10 -20.56 12.60
CA TYR A 619 -0.02 -21.99 12.31
C TYR A 619 -1.47 -22.48 12.40
N CYS A 620 -2.24 -21.99 13.37
CA CYS A 620 -3.66 -22.33 13.48
C CYS A 620 -4.45 -21.88 12.24
N GLN A 621 -4.27 -20.64 11.80
CA GLN A 621 -4.89 -20.11 10.59
C GLN A 621 -4.48 -20.90 9.34
N TYR A 622 -3.18 -21.22 9.22
CA TYR A 622 -2.67 -22.09 8.16
C TYR A 622 -3.39 -23.44 8.13
N PHE A 623 -3.48 -24.13 9.26
CA PHE A 623 -4.17 -25.43 9.37
C PHE A 623 -5.66 -25.35 9.08
N MET A 624 -6.36 -24.31 9.55
CA MET A 624 -7.77 -24.09 9.24
C MET A 624 -7.97 -23.89 7.73
N LYS A 625 -7.11 -23.10 7.07
CA LYS A 625 -7.17 -22.88 5.63
C LYS A 625 -6.87 -24.13 4.81
N ILE A 626 -6.01 -25.03 5.30
CA ILE A 626 -5.80 -26.34 4.67
C ILE A 626 -7.10 -27.14 4.62
N ALA A 627 -7.77 -27.27 5.77
CA ALA A 627 -9.02 -28.02 5.86
C ALA A 627 -10.12 -27.41 4.98
N GLU A 628 -10.25 -26.07 5.02
CA GLU A 628 -11.21 -25.32 4.22
C GLU A 628 -10.97 -25.51 2.71
N ASN A 629 -9.76 -25.24 2.24
CA ASN A 629 -9.40 -25.32 0.82
C ASN A 629 -9.58 -26.74 0.28
N PHE A 630 -9.11 -27.75 1.01
CA PHE A 630 -9.25 -29.15 0.59
C PHE A 630 -10.73 -29.57 0.53
N HIS A 631 -11.55 -29.09 1.46
CA HIS A 631 -12.99 -29.35 1.42
C HIS A 631 -13.65 -28.66 0.22
N GLN A 632 -13.41 -27.36 0.02
CA GLN A 632 -13.98 -26.58 -1.08
C GLN A 632 -13.61 -27.17 -2.45
N ARG A 633 -12.34 -27.53 -2.64
CA ARG A 633 -11.84 -28.15 -3.88
C ARG A 633 -12.48 -29.51 -4.17
N ARG A 634 -12.68 -30.36 -3.15
CA ARG A 634 -13.43 -31.61 -3.35
C ARG A 634 -14.89 -31.37 -3.73
N GLN A 635 -15.55 -30.36 -3.13
CA GLN A 635 -16.96 -30.09 -3.45
C GLN A 635 -17.13 -29.46 -4.84
N SER A 636 -16.19 -28.64 -5.31
CA SER A 636 -16.30 -27.90 -6.58
C SER A 636 -16.43 -28.81 -7.81
N VAL A 637 -15.89 -30.02 -7.75
CA VAL A 637 -15.92 -31.01 -8.86
C VAL A 637 -16.72 -32.27 -8.53
N LYS A 638 -17.40 -32.34 -7.38
CA LYS A 638 -18.06 -33.56 -6.88
C LYS A 638 -19.08 -34.17 -7.86
N LEU A 639 -19.77 -33.33 -8.63
CA LEU A 639 -20.80 -33.75 -9.58
C LEU A 639 -20.27 -33.99 -11.00
N ARG A 640 -18.98 -33.75 -11.25
CA ARG A 640 -18.39 -33.90 -12.58
C ARG A 640 -17.84 -35.32 -12.79
N PRO A 641 -17.92 -35.87 -14.01
CA PRO A 641 -17.30 -37.15 -14.35
C PRO A 641 -15.78 -37.16 -14.14
N ALA A 642 -15.26 -38.27 -13.60
CA ALA A 642 -13.85 -38.38 -13.21
C ALA A 642 -12.84 -38.27 -14.37
N HIS A 643 -13.25 -38.67 -15.58
CA HIS A 643 -12.39 -38.69 -16.78
C HIS A 643 -12.36 -37.34 -17.52
N GLU A 644 -13.21 -36.37 -17.15
CA GLU A 644 -13.20 -35.05 -17.77
C GLU A 644 -11.98 -34.23 -17.34
N LEU A 645 -11.65 -33.23 -18.15
CA LEU A 645 -10.66 -32.23 -17.81
C LEU A 645 -11.08 -31.43 -16.57
N VAL A 646 -10.10 -31.05 -15.76
CA VAL A 646 -10.31 -30.06 -14.69
C VAL A 646 -10.86 -28.75 -15.26
N PRO A 647 -11.74 -28.03 -14.53
CA PRO A 647 -12.51 -26.91 -15.08
C PRO A 647 -11.68 -25.85 -15.81
N LEU A 648 -10.52 -25.48 -15.27
CA LEU A 648 -9.69 -24.45 -15.88
C LEU A 648 -8.93 -24.94 -17.12
N ARG A 649 -8.55 -26.24 -17.16
CA ARG A 649 -7.95 -26.84 -18.37
C ARG A 649 -8.96 -26.98 -19.49
N GLU A 650 -10.21 -27.31 -19.17
CA GLU A 650 -11.31 -27.32 -20.15
C GLU A 650 -11.54 -25.91 -20.73
N MET A 651 -11.60 -24.88 -19.86
CA MET A 651 -11.71 -23.49 -20.30
C MET A 651 -10.52 -23.05 -21.17
N GLN A 652 -9.31 -23.43 -20.77
CA GLN A 652 -8.09 -23.17 -21.54
C GLN A 652 -8.16 -23.84 -22.92
N LEU A 653 -8.59 -25.11 -22.99
CA LEU A 653 -8.73 -25.84 -24.25
C LEU A 653 -9.72 -25.15 -25.20
N GLN A 654 -10.87 -24.71 -24.67
CA GLN A 654 -11.87 -23.99 -25.46
C GLN A 654 -11.32 -22.67 -26.02
N GLN A 655 -10.52 -21.92 -25.24
CA GLN A 655 -9.85 -20.72 -25.72
C GLN A 655 -8.84 -21.02 -26.83
N ILE A 656 -8.07 -22.11 -26.68
CA ILE A 656 -7.07 -22.53 -27.67
C ILE A 656 -7.76 -22.97 -28.97
N LEU A 657 -8.86 -23.72 -28.89
CA LEU A 657 -9.68 -24.13 -30.04
C LEU A 657 -10.28 -22.93 -30.79
N GLN A 658 -10.71 -21.89 -30.07
CA GLN A 658 -11.17 -20.65 -30.72
C GLN A 658 -10.00 -19.90 -31.37
N GLY A 659 -8.82 -19.91 -30.74
CA GLY A 659 -7.60 -19.30 -31.27
C GLY A 659 -7.05 -20.01 -32.51
N SER A 660 -7.12 -21.34 -32.57
CA SER A 660 -6.61 -22.15 -33.68
C SER A 660 -7.31 -21.80 -35.00
N GLN A 661 -8.60 -21.45 -34.96
CA GLN A 661 -9.37 -21.02 -36.14
C GLN A 661 -8.80 -19.79 -36.85
N ARG A 662 -7.92 -19.03 -36.21
CA ARG A 662 -7.25 -17.85 -36.77
C ARG A 662 -5.80 -18.14 -37.18
N CYS A 663 -5.45 -19.40 -37.38
CA CYS A 663 -4.14 -19.80 -37.86
C CYS A 663 -4.14 -20.05 -39.37
N GLU A 664 -3.00 -19.78 -39.99
CA GLU A 664 -2.68 -20.28 -41.32
C GLU A 664 -1.57 -21.33 -41.22
N SER A 665 -1.50 -22.20 -42.23
CA SER A 665 -0.57 -23.31 -42.20
C SER A 665 -0.03 -23.68 -43.58
N ILE A 666 1.19 -24.19 -43.60
CA ILE A 666 1.83 -24.83 -44.75
C ILE A 666 2.20 -26.25 -44.32
N PRO A 667 1.63 -27.30 -44.95
CA PRO A 667 2.04 -28.67 -44.67
C PRO A 667 3.47 -28.90 -45.16
N CYS A 668 4.27 -29.59 -44.35
CA CYS A 668 5.64 -29.96 -44.67
C CYS A 668 5.77 -31.48 -44.84
N ALA A 669 6.95 -31.93 -45.32
CA ALA A 669 7.23 -33.35 -45.42
C ALA A 669 7.20 -34.03 -44.03
N ASN A 670 6.89 -35.34 -44.01
CA ASN A 670 6.94 -36.20 -42.82
C ASN A 670 5.94 -35.85 -41.70
N GLY A 671 4.79 -35.24 -42.03
CA GLY A 671 3.75 -34.94 -41.02
C GLY A 671 4.08 -33.75 -40.11
N LEU A 672 5.02 -32.91 -40.55
CA LEU A 672 5.32 -31.63 -39.92
C LEU A 672 4.44 -30.52 -40.51
N TYR A 673 4.15 -29.51 -39.72
CA TYR A 673 3.37 -28.35 -40.15
C TYR A 673 4.10 -27.06 -39.79
N MET A 674 4.12 -26.10 -40.70
CA MET A 674 4.42 -24.72 -40.36
C MET A 674 3.10 -23.99 -40.12
N VAL A 675 2.90 -23.42 -38.94
CA VAL A 675 1.66 -22.75 -38.55
C VAL A 675 1.96 -21.35 -38.02
N ARG A 676 1.13 -20.36 -38.35
CA ARG A 676 1.25 -18.99 -37.85
C ARG A 676 -0.11 -18.47 -37.40
N TYR A 677 -0.16 -17.81 -36.26
CA TYR A 677 -1.38 -17.15 -35.77
C TYR A 677 -1.55 -15.76 -36.39
N LEU A 678 -2.74 -15.46 -36.91
CA LEU A 678 -3.07 -14.18 -37.57
C LEU A 678 -3.90 -13.23 -36.70
N GLY A 679 -4.34 -13.67 -35.52
CA GLY A 679 -5.11 -12.83 -34.62
C GLY A 679 -4.25 -11.80 -33.86
N PRO A 680 -4.90 -10.93 -33.08
CA PRO A 680 -4.20 -9.91 -32.30
C PRO A 680 -3.30 -10.58 -31.24
N THR A 681 -2.06 -10.12 -31.17
CA THR A 681 -1.08 -10.51 -30.15
C THR A 681 -0.93 -9.41 -29.11
N ARG A 682 -0.66 -9.75 -27.86
CA ARG A 682 -0.55 -8.77 -26.76
C ARG A 682 0.50 -7.66 -26.98
N LEU A 683 1.62 -7.97 -27.63
CA LEU A 683 2.76 -7.06 -27.79
C LEU A 683 2.75 -6.30 -29.13
N ASP A 684 1.68 -6.41 -29.92
CA ASP A 684 1.64 -5.96 -31.32
C ASP A 684 2.82 -6.50 -32.18
N ILE A 685 3.45 -7.58 -31.73
CA ILE A 685 4.47 -8.32 -32.47
C ILE A 685 3.76 -9.47 -33.18
N PRO A 686 3.68 -9.47 -34.52
CA PRO A 686 3.01 -10.53 -35.25
C PRO A 686 3.66 -11.88 -34.93
N ASP A 687 2.83 -12.92 -34.84
CA ASP A 687 3.36 -14.26 -34.63
C ASP A 687 4.23 -14.67 -35.83
N SER A 688 5.30 -15.41 -35.54
CA SER A 688 6.19 -15.94 -36.56
C SER A 688 5.75 -17.35 -36.96
N TRP A 689 6.24 -17.85 -38.09
CA TRP A 689 5.99 -19.23 -38.49
C TRP A 689 6.57 -20.20 -37.46
N ARG A 690 5.71 -21.06 -36.91
CA ARG A 690 6.07 -22.08 -35.93
C ARG A 690 6.08 -23.45 -36.57
N HIS A 691 7.12 -24.23 -36.33
CA HIS A 691 7.15 -25.62 -36.74
C HIS A 691 6.46 -26.46 -35.67
N VAL A 692 5.54 -27.33 -36.09
CA VAL A 692 4.75 -28.20 -35.25
C VAL A 692 5.03 -29.65 -35.63
N ASP A 693 5.47 -30.42 -34.64
CA ASP A 693 5.61 -31.87 -34.71
C ASP A 693 4.56 -32.51 -33.78
N LEU A 694 3.52 -33.07 -34.39
CA LEU A 694 2.43 -33.73 -33.68
C LEU A 694 2.84 -35.07 -33.06
N ALA A 695 3.90 -35.71 -33.55
CA ALA A 695 4.36 -37.00 -33.04
C ALA A 695 5.22 -36.83 -31.79
N GLN A 696 6.03 -35.77 -31.72
CA GLN A 696 6.89 -35.47 -30.56
C GLN A 696 6.22 -34.54 -29.53
N TRP A 697 5.01 -34.05 -29.80
CA TRP A 697 4.35 -32.99 -29.01
C TRP A 697 5.20 -31.73 -28.89
N GLU A 698 5.83 -31.34 -30.00
CA GLU A 698 6.73 -30.19 -30.05
C GLU A 698 6.17 -29.09 -30.94
N CYS A 699 6.30 -27.86 -30.47
CA CYS A 699 6.08 -26.67 -31.28
C CYS A 699 7.19 -25.66 -31.02
N THR A 700 7.67 -24.95 -32.05
CA THR A 700 8.70 -23.91 -31.86
C THR A 700 8.16 -22.65 -31.17
N CYS A 701 6.86 -22.58 -30.84
CA CYS A 701 6.34 -21.59 -29.89
C CYS A 701 6.69 -21.93 -28.43
N GLN A 702 7.14 -23.16 -28.17
CA GLN A 702 7.53 -23.69 -26.85
C GLN A 702 6.41 -23.81 -25.82
N ASP A 703 5.22 -23.27 -26.08
CA ASP A 703 4.09 -23.34 -25.14
C ASP A 703 3.59 -24.77 -24.93
N TRP A 704 3.66 -25.63 -25.95
CA TRP A 704 3.20 -27.03 -25.83
C TRP A 704 4.04 -27.80 -24.81
N GLN A 705 5.36 -27.65 -24.93
CA GLN A 705 6.35 -28.27 -24.05
C GLN A 705 6.33 -27.65 -22.65
N ASP A 706 6.21 -26.32 -22.57
CA ASP A 706 6.21 -25.58 -21.31
C ASP A 706 4.96 -25.84 -20.44
N GLN A 707 3.80 -25.98 -21.07
CA GLN A 707 2.53 -26.18 -20.37
C GLN A 707 2.15 -27.65 -20.18
N HIS A 708 2.84 -28.56 -20.89
CA HIS A 708 2.41 -29.94 -21.13
C HIS A 708 0.95 -30.02 -21.58
N PHE A 709 0.56 -29.08 -22.45
CA PHE A 709 -0.80 -28.93 -22.97
C PHE A 709 -0.73 -28.28 -24.35
N PRO A 710 -1.54 -28.70 -25.34
CA PRO A 710 -1.38 -28.26 -26.73
C PRO A 710 -1.48 -26.74 -26.86
N CYS A 711 -0.60 -26.15 -27.66
CA CYS A 711 -0.72 -24.76 -28.07
C CYS A 711 -1.72 -24.61 -29.23
N LEU A 712 -2.08 -23.36 -29.57
CA LEU A 712 -2.98 -23.09 -30.70
C LEU A 712 -2.45 -23.62 -32.03
N HIS A 713 -1.13 -23.64 -32.22
CA HIS A 713 -0.49 -24.16 -33.43
C HIS A 713 -0.65 -25.68 -33.52
N ALA A 714 -0.52 -26.37 -32.38
CA ALA A 714 -0.68 -27.81 -32.26
C ALA A 714 -2.11 -28.25 -32.57
N ILE A 715 -3.10 -27.54 -32.00
CA ILE A 715 -4.52 -27.79 -32.28
C ILE A 715 -4.82 -27.62 -33.77
N HIS A 716 -4.38 -26.50 -34.37
CA HIS A 716 -4.59 -26.26 -35.80
C HIS A 716 -3.97 -27.35 -36.68
N ALA A 717 -2.72 -27.75 -36.40
CA ALA A 717 -2.07 -28.83 -37.13
C ALA A 717 -2.79 -30.17 -36.94
N ALA A 718 -3.27 -30.48 -35.74
CA ALA A 718 -3.99 -31.71 -35.45
C ALA A 718 -5.36 -31.79 -36.16
N GLU A 719 -6.06 -30.67 -36.31
CA GLU A 719 -7.30 -30.59 -37.09
C GLU A 719 -7.05 -30.93 -38.57
N LEU A 720 -5.93 -30.44 -39.14
CA LEU A 720 -5.53 -30.76 -40.51
C LEU A 720 -5.12 -32.22 -40.69
N ASP A 721 -4.44 -32.80 -39.70
CA ASP A 721 -4.04 -34.22 -39.69
C ASP A 721 -5.18 -35.16 -39.26
N GLN A 722 -6.38 -34.62 -38.98
CA GLN A 722 -7.56 -35.35 -38.48
C GLN A 722 -7.27 -36.17 -37.21
N ARG A 723 -6.36 -35.67 -36.35
CA ARG A 723 -6.07 -36.28 -35.05
C ARG A 723 -7.10 -35.87 -34.02
N ARG A 724 -7.35 -36.75 -33.06
CA ARG A 724 -8.17 -36.41 -31.90
C ARG A 724 -7.40 -35.46 -30.99
N ILE A 725 -8.07 -34.44 -30.49
CA ILE A 725 -7.46 -33.42 -29.62
C ILE A 725 -6.99 -34.00 -28.27
N ASP A 726 -7.68 -35.01 -27.77
CA ASP A 726 -7.32 -35.69 -26.53
C ASP A 726 -6.04 -36.53 -26.64
N SER A 727 -5.49 -36.75 -27.83
CA SER A 727 -4.18 -37.38 -28.03
C SER A 727 -3.01 -36.40 -27.94
N LEU A 728 -3.25 -35.12 -27.63
CA LEU A 728 -2.23 -34.06 -27.65
C LEU A 728 -1.77 -33.64 -26.24
N TYR A 729 -2.30 -34.27 -25.19
CA TYR A 729 -1.93 -34.05 -23.80
C TYR A 729 -2.18 -35.30 -22.96
N ASP A 730 -1.61 -35.34 -21.76
CA ASP A 730 -1.89 -36.40 -20.79
C ASP A 730 -3.29 -36.20 -20.18
N THR A 731 -4.26 -37.00 -20.66
CA THR A 731 -5.65 -36.98 -20.20
C THR A 731 -5.79 -37.39 -18.73
N LYS A 732 -4.90 -38.26 -18.22
CA LYS A 732 -4.93 -38.69 -16.82
C LYS A 732 -4.46 -37.59 -15.89
N GLN A 733 -3.33 -36.94 -16.20
CA GLN A 733 -2.81 -35.85 -15.36
C GLN A 733 -3.78 -34.67 -15.25
N ASN A 734 -4.44 -34.31 -16.36
CA ASN A 734 -5.37 -33.18 -16.40
C ASN A 734 -6.82 -33.57 -16.02
N SER A 735 -7.05 -34.80 -15.57
CA SER A 735 -8.38 -35.30 -15.20
C SER A 735 -8.85 -34.83 -13.83
N ILE A 736 -10.18 -34.82 -13.66
CA ILE A 736 -10.84 -34.62 -12.37
C ILE A 736 -10.48 -35.73 -11.37
N GLU A 737 -10.22 -36.96 -11.83
CA GLU A 737 -9.76 -38.07 -10.99
C GLU A 737 -8.43 -37.72 -10.28
N THR A 738 -7.42 -37.29 -11.04
CA THR A 738 -6.12 -36.88 -10.48
C THR A 738 -6.27 -35.68 -9.55
N TYR A 739 -7.13 -34.73 -9.89
CA TYR A 739 -7.44 -33.59 -9.02
C TYR A 739 -8.10 -34.03 -7.70
N LEU A 740 -9.06 -34.96 -7.72
CA LEU A 740 -9.66 -35.51 -6.51
C LEU A 740 -8.65 -36.29 -5.67
N ASN A 741 -7.75 -37.05 -6.31
CA ASN A 741 -6.67 -37.76 -5.63
C ASN A 741 -5.70 -36.80 -4.91
N CYS A 742 -5.43 -35.63 -5.49
CA CYS A 742 -4.65 -34.56 -4.87
C CYS A 742 -5.22 -34.14 -3.50
N TYR A 743 -6.56 -34.08 -3.39
CA TYR A 743 -7.26 -33.64 -2.19
C TYR A 743 -7.91 -34.79 -1.39
N ALA A 744 -7.62 -36.05 -1.70
CA ALA A 744 -8.28 -37.20 -1.10
C ALA A 744 -7.93 -37.38 0.39
N THR A 745 -6.70 -37.04 0.78
CA THR A 745 -6.26 -37.18 2.17
C THR A 745 -6.91 -36.09 3.04
N SER A 746 -7.64 -36.50 4.06
CA SER A 746 -8.23 -35.57 5.03
C SER A 746 -7.17 -34.94 5.93
N PHE A 747 -7.34 -33.66 6.23
CA PHE A 747 -6.58 -32.96 7.26
C PHE A 747 -7.53 -32.53 8.37
N THR A 748 -7.18 -32.85 9.62
CA THR A 748 -7.95 -32.50 10.81
C THR A 748 -7.28 -31.31 11.49
N PRO A 749 -7.80 -30.08 11.34
CA PRO A 749 -7.26 -28.92 12.03
C PRO A 749 -7.55 -29.01 13.53
N TRP A 750 -6.74 -28.35 14.34
CA TRP A 750 -6.94 -28.28 15.79
C TRP A 750 -7.14 -26.83 16.24
N PRO A 751 -8.35 -26.42 16.63
CA PRO A 751 -8.57 -25.08 17.18
C PRO A 751 -7.79 -24.88 18.47
N MET A 752 -7.28 -23.67 18.71
CA MET A 752 -6.48 -23.37 19.91
C MET A 752 -7.25 -23.60 21.23
N ASP A 753 -8.58 -23.43 21.19
CA ASP A 753 -9.45 -23.59 22.36
C ASP A 753 -9.94 -25.04 22.55
N ALA A 754 -9.60 -25.96 21.65
CA ALA A 754 -10.09 -27.34 21.69
C ALA A 754 -9.49 -28.17 22.83
N SER A 755 -8.30 -27.82 23.33
CA SER A 755 -7.70 -28.45 24.51
C SER A 755 -6.74 -27.51 25.21
N PRO A 756 -6.62 -27.60 26.55
CA PRO A 756 -5.65 -26.82 27.30
C PRO A 756 -4.24 -27.23 26.90
N ILE A 757 -3.52 -26.32 26.26
CA ILE A 757 -2.11 -26.47 25.90
C ILE A 757 -1.29 -25.76 26.97
N GLU A 758 -0.56 -26.55 27.75
CA GLU A 758 0.33 -26.05 28.78
C GLU A 758 1.56 -25.37 28.15
N PRO A 759 1.94 -24.16 28.60
CA PRO A 759 3.10 -23.47 28.06
C PRO A 759 4.41 -24.10 28.55
N ASP A 760 5.33 -24.38 27.62
CA ASP A 760 6.71 -24.76 27.97
C ASP A 760 7.51 -23.53 28.40
N VAL A 761 7.50 -23.25 29.70
CA VAL A 761 8.19 -22.10 30.29
C VAL A 761 9.72 -22.13 30.15
N SER A 762 10.30 -23.26 29.72
CA SER A 762 11.74 -23.36 29.46
C SER A 762 12.16 -22.66 28.17
N ILE A 763 11.22 -22.40 27.26
CA ILE A 763 11.49 -21.74 25.98
C ILE A 763 11.68 -20.25 26.21
N LYS A 764 12.87 -19.75 25.86
CA LYS A 764 13.16 -18.32 25.74
C LYS A 764 12.77 -17.84 24.34
N THR A 765 12.08 -16.72 24.26
CA THR A 765 11.69 -16.13 22.98
C THR A 765 12.78 -15.20 22.43
N PRO A 766 12.75 -14.89 21.12
CA PRO A 766 13.65 -13.88 20.56
C PRO A 766 13.53 -12.51 21.26
N LEU A 767 12.32 -12.12 21.69
CA LEU A 767 12.12 -10.90 22.48
C LEU A 767 12.76 -10.97 23.87
N ASP A 768 12.74 -12.14 24.53
CA ASP A 768 13.40 -12.30 25.83
C ASP A 768 14.91 -12.05 25.72
N LEU A 769 15.54 -12.55 24.66
CA LEU A 769 16.96 -12.31 24.40
C LEU A 769 17.23 -10.84 24.07
N PHE A 770 16.45 -10.27 23.14
CA PHE A 770 16.62 -8.88 22.69
C PHE A 770 16.50 -7.87 23.85
N PHE A 771 15.55 -8.08 24.77
CA PHE A 771 15.39 -7.19 25.92
C PHE A 771 16.27 -7.55 27.13
N SER A 772 16.93 -8.72 27.15
CA SER A 772 17.79 -9.17 28.26
C SER A 772 19.21 -8.60 28.21
N GLU A 773 19.70 -8.07 27.08
CA GLU A 773 21.07 -7.52 26.98
C GLU A 773 21.27 -6.20 27.75
N VAL A 774 20.22 -5.57 28.29
CA VAL A 774 20.37 -4.42 29.18
C VAL A 774 20.52 -4.88 30.62
N GLY A 775 21.71 -5.40 30.93
CA GLY A 775 22.15 -5.72 32.28
C GLY A 775 22.12 -4.48 33.21
N SER A 776 21.03 -4.31 33.96
CA SER A 776 21.07 -4.00 35.39
C SER A 776 19.67 -4.05 35.99
N GLY A 777 19.48 -4.99 36.91
CA GLY A 777 18.35 -5.00 37.84
C GLY A 777 18.25 -3.64 38.55
N ARG A 778 17.01 -3.15 38.66
CA ARG A 778 16.59 -1.78 39.01
C ARG A 778 16.84 -0.75 37.90
N ARG A 779 15.80 -0.51 37.10
CA ARG A 779 15.64 0.72 36.30
C ARG A 779 15.62 1.94 37.26
N LYS A 780 16.79 2.48 37.61
CA LYS A 780 16.90 3.80 38.24
C LYS A 780 16.35 4.83 37.24
N PRO A 781 15.55 5.83 37.67
CA PRO A 781 15.15 6.92 36.79
C PRO A 781 16.42 7.60 36.25
N GLY A 782 16.57 7.62 34.93
CA GLY A 782 17.75 8.17 34.27
C GLY A 782 18.02 9.62 34.72
N PRO A 783 19.30 10.05 34.78
CA PRO A 783 19.62 11.42 35.19
C PRO A 783 19.05 12.42 34.18
N ARG A 784 18.52 13.54 34.67
CA ARG A 784 18.04 14.67 33.84
C ARG A 784 19.12 15.05 32.80
N PRO A 785 18.74 15.30 31.54
CA PRO A 785 19.69 15.67 30.50
C PRO A 785 20.37 16.99 30.86
N LYS A 786 21.69 16.96 31.06
CA LYS A 786 22.54 18.15 31.04
C LYS A 786 22.96 18.40 29.59
N ASN A 787 22.72 19.62 29.12
CA ASN A 787 23.12 20.11 27.80
C ASN A 787 24.62 19.86 27.55
N ARG A 788 24.97 18.91 26.67
CA ARG A 788 26.32 18.80 26.11
C ARG A 788 26.36 19.62 24.82
N LYS A 789 27.12 20.72 24.84
CA LYS A 789 27.49 21.49 23.65
C LYS A 789 28.23 20.57 22.68
N LYS A 790 27.79 20.51 21.42
CA LYS A 790 28.55 19.88 20.33
C LYS A 790 29.81 20.71 20.08
N GLN A 791 30.97 20.15 20.38
CA GLN A 791 32.23 20.54 19.74
C GLN A 791 32.37 19.67 18.49
N VAL A 792 32.41 20.34 17.34
CA VAL A 792 32.77 19.75 16.05
C VAL A 792 34.29 19.74 16.00
N LEU A 793 34.90 18.57 15.85
CA LEU A 793 36.28 18.43 15.43
C LEU A 793 36.27 17.65 14.11
N TYR A 794 36.71 18.33 13.06
CA TYR A 794 37.18 17.71 11.83
C TYR A 794 38.49 16.98 12.12
N GLN A 795 38.69 15.79 11.55
CA GLN A 795 39.98 15.33 11.04
C GLN A 795 39.83 14.03 10.23
N PHE A 796 40.34 14.12 8.99
CA PHE A 796 40.76 13.14 7.98
C PHE A 796 40.08 11.78 7.85
#